data_AF-A0A954Y7V8-F1
#
_entry.id   AF-A0A954Y7V8-F1
#
_cell.length_a   1.000
_cell.length_b   1.000
_cell.length_c   1.000
_cell.angle_alpha   90.00
_cell.angle_beta   90.00
_cell.angle_gamma   90.00
#
_symmetry.space_group_name_H-M   'P 1'
#
loop_
_entity.id
_entity.type
_entity.pdbx_description
1 polymer ?
#
loop_
_entity_poly.entity_id
_entity_poly.type
_entity_poly.pdbx_seq_one_letter_code
_entity_poly.pdbx_strand_id
1 'polypeptide(L)'
;MAFGLAVGVGGSACAALTFSLTWGWAGDSRQDAAQSALTNSLARFNAYGNFNGGNDGNVEAAYNAGVPTAQAGYNGTIEYGGTWPNDRVTIHELNHWLGSGTWGHTYDGPRTIALFEQFEGVGARISTDGTHFWPYGLNYDNEWSELNARRNVALMYAARADWGIGSTANPTAWNATSVSLTSSDPAGASGFNRYSNWSDGTFAHPNADYSTGAFDLRTPNGYPSWTFAGKSLTVNQGGRLLYNSWGHSGVTTIADLRINNGTVRHDQNDGNPNAKLDTFRLAGAVTLVGNGVLDAAQGDMVVESVIRGDGSLTKTGAGTLLLSGSSTYAGATSISQGTLVLNGATGFGQTTLSGGSTLAGDGAVRGALVAQAASTVRVGGAGLPLQLPSGHVLLDDFNGYALGATATATRDVWSAEITGTANSNIALADPSHSKALKTIGGAAWRGAKRNLAGTDAAVRVGETKTYFWQVQPSYTSNGAGWDYDFMMGLSPNASSIDSTDAWRDFAVMPFINNDATTPYINAEAPTEPWWALMSPGQWHNVWVVVDNDPVNPTYDLYYASESDPNNPVLVAANANWRNFAAGQDLNAIGFMAAGNTGTEFLVDNIYYVSGEDTSLPLGQTPTLTGETLTVGGDFNLQSGATLAIDLAQGASDRVEVTGAATLDGVLVVTLDPGYTPVFGDEFTVLTAASLANNIALGGPNGSLFSTVASTATDLVLTAVSALEGDYNNDGRVDAADYTL
;
A
#
# COMPACT_ATOMS: atom_id res chain seq x y z
N MET A 1 15.00 -10.88 -7.28
CA MET A 1 16.39 -11.19 -7.67
C MET A 1 16.42 -12.54 -8.37
N ALA A 2 16.98 -12.62 -9.57
CA ALA A 2 17.04 -13.84 -10.37
C ALA A 2 18.30 -14.65 -10.03
N PHE A 3 18.14 -15.92 -9.66
CA PHE A 3 19.28 -16.83 -9.47
C PHE A 3 19.63 -17.52 -10.79
N GLY A 4 20.87 -17.32 -11.24
CA GLY A 4 21.44 -17.89 -12.44
C GLY A 4 21.77 -19.38 -12.30
N LEU A 5 21.70 -20.06 -13.45
CA LEU A 5 22.07 -21.46 -13.69
C LEU A 5 23.46 -21.80 -13.13
N ALA A 6 23.56 -22.84 -12.29
CA ALA A 6 24.81 -23.52 -12.01
C ALA A 6 24.87 -24.85 -12.79
N VAL A 7 25.96 -25.01 -13.55
CA VAL A 7 26.32 -26.19 -14.34
C VAL A 7 26.55 -27.39 -13.43
N GLY A 8 26.04 -28.55 -13.85
CA GLY A 8 26.01 -29.78 -13.07
C GLY A 8 27.39 -30.40 -12.79
N VAL A 9 27.48 -31.03 -11.63
CA VAL A 9 28.43 -32.09 -11.32
C VAL A 9 27.62 -33.22 -10.68
N GLY A 10 27.75 -34.43 -11.22
CA GLY A 10 26.89 -35.57 -10.91
C GLY A 10 26.88 -35.96 -9.43
N GLY A 11 25.68 -36.01 -8.86
CA GLY A 11 25.41 -36.61 -7.57
C GLY A 11 24.70 -37.95 -7.77
N SER A 12 25.24 -39.02 -7.17
CA SER A 12 24.60 -40.33 -7.07
C SER A 12 23.14 -40.20 -6.64
N ALA A 13 22.22 -40.88 -7.33
CA ALA A 13 20.83 -40.98 -6.89
C ALA A 13 20.80 -41.63 -5.50
N CYS A 14 20.47 -40.85 -4.46
CA CYS A 14 20.39 -41.32 -3.08
C CYS A 14 18.93 -41.71 -2.74
N ALA A 15 18.77 -42.74 -1.91
CA ALA A 15 17.51 -43.47 -1.71
C ALA A 15 16.46 -42.68 -0.93
N ALA A 16 15.18 -43.02 -1.16
CA ALA A 16 14.03 -42.51 -0.40
C ALA A 16 14.14 -42.88 1.09
N LEU A 17 13.54 -42.08 1.97
CA LEU A 17 13.44 -42.43 3.39
C LEU A 17 12.70 -43.76 3.55
N THR A 18 13.28 -44.67 4.31
CA THR A 18 12.68 -45.95 4.72
C THR A 18 12.59 -46.01 6.24
N PHE A 19 11.93 -47.03 6.80
CA PHE A 19 11.91 -47.23 8.24
C PHE A 19 12.13 -48.68 8.62
N SER A 20 12.60 -48.89 9.85
CA SER A 20 12.76 -50.20 10.46
C SER A 20 12.19 -50.18 11.88
N LEU A 21 11.35 -51.16 12.21
CA LEU A 21 10.86 -51.37 13.58
C LEU A 21 11.89 -52.23 14.33
N THR A 22 12.44 -51.70 15.41
CA THR A 22 13.53 -52.33 16.17
C THR A 22 12.99 -53.06 17.39
N TRP A 23 13.17 -52.54 18.60
CA TRP A 23 12.88 -53.23 19.86
C TRP A 23 11.65 -52.68 20.58
N GLY A 24 11.20 -53.41 21.60
CA GLY A 24 10.14 -52.99 22.52
C GLY A 24 8.72 -53.22 22.01
N TRP A 25 8.54 -53.57 20.74
CA TRP A 25 7.23 -53.90 20.18
C TRP A 25 6.70 -55.22 20.73
N ALA A 26 5.48 -55.21 21.30
CA ALA A 26 4.84 -56.40 21.86
C ALA A 26 3.97 -57.17 20.85
N GLY A 27 4.08 -56.88 19.54
CA GLY A 27 3.18 -57.45 18.53
C GLY A 27 1.72 -57.03 18.70
N ASP A 28 1.48 -55.85 19.29
CA ASP A 28 0.15 -55.32 19.58
C ASP A 28 -0.27 -54.25 18.55
N SER A 29 -1.49 -53.74 18.70
CA SER A 29 -2.06 -52.72 17.81
C SER A 29 -1.27 -51.41 17.78
N ARG A 30 -0.32 -51.19 18.72
CA ARG A 30 0.56 -50.02 18.71
C ARG A 30 1.66 -50.16 17.66
N GLN A 31 2.17 -51.38 17.46
CA GLN A 31 3.13 -51.67 16.39
C GLN A 31 2.51 -51.42 15.01
N ASP A 32 1.28 -51.90 14.79
CA ASP A 32 0.53 -51.66 13.55
C ASP A 32 0.25 -50.18 13.30
N ALA A 33 -0.09 -49.44 14.38
CA ALA A 33 -0.30 -47.99 14.32
C ALA A 33 0.99 -47.24 13.95
N ALA A 34 2.13 -47.60 14.56
CA ALA A 34 3.42 -47.00 14.24
C ALA A 34 3.85 -47.31 12.80
N GLN A 35 3.63 -48.54 12.33
CA GLN A 35 3.90 -48.93 10.94
C GLN A 35 3.07 -48.09 9.96
N SER A 36 1.79 -47.90 10.25
CA SER A 36 0.89 -47.08 9.41
C SER A 36 1.33 -45.61 9.39
N ALA A 37 1.62 -45.05 10.56
CA ALA A 37 2.03 -43.65 10.70
C ALA A 37 3.38 -43.37 10.02
N LEU A 38 4.38 -44.24 10.20
CA LEU A 38 5.68 -44.12 9.51
C LEU A 38 5.52 -44.22 8.01
N THR A 39 4.71 -45.17 7.52
CA THR A 39 4.44 -45.32 6.08
C THR A 39 3.84 -44.03 5.50
N ASN A 40 2.80 -43.49 6.13
CA ASN A 40 2.13 -42.29 5.66
C ASN A 40 3.03 -41.04 5.76
N SER A 41 3.77 -40.89 6.85
CA SER A 41 4.63 -39.73 7.08
C SER A 41 5.82 -39.73 6.13
N LEU A 42 6.57 -40.84 6.01
CA LEU A 42 7.70 -40.93 5.08
C LEU A 42 7.25 -40.77 3.63
N ALA A 43 6.07 -41.24 3.26
CA ALA A 43 5.51 -41.00 1.93
C ALA A 43 5.38 -39.50 1.62
N ARG A 44 4.98 -38.66 2.59
CA ARG A 44 4.88 -37.20 2.40
C ARG A 44 6.25 -36.56 2.19
N PHE A 45 7.25 -36.93 3.00
CA PHE A 45 8.63 -36.44 2.84
C PHE A 45 9.22 -36.87 1.49
N ASN A 46 9.11 -38.15 1.14
CA ASN A 46 9.62 -38.70 -0.11
C ASN A 46 8.91 -38.14 -1.36
N ALA A 47 7.63 -37.79 -1.25
CA ALA A 47 6.90 -37.14 -2.34
C ALA A 47 7.40 -35.71 -2.59
N TYR A 48 7.84 -35.00 -1.55
CA TYR A 48 8.28 -33.61 -1.65
C TYR A 48 9.70 -33.48 -2.20
N GLY A 49 10.66 -34.18 -1.59
CA GLY A 49 12.06 -33.99 -1.91
C GLY A 49 12.98 -35.03 -1.27
N ASN A 50 14.28 -34.88 -1.51
CA ASN A 50 15.29 -35.69 -0.88
C ASN A 50 15.65 -35.14 0.52
N PHE A 51 15.24 -35.86 1.56
CA PHE A 51 15.50 -35.51 2.96
C PHE A 51 16.70 -36.25 3.57
N ASN A 52 17.56 -36.91 2.78
CA ASN A 52 18.63 -37.72 3.35
C ASN A 52 19.47 -36.94 4.37
N GLY A 53 19.55 -37.50 5.57
CA GLY A 53 20.28 -37.01 6.73
C GLY A 53 20.73 -38.23 7.51
N GLY A 54 21.97 -38.69 7.28
CA GLY A 54 22.54 -39.84 7.98
C GLY A 54 21.78 -41.18 7.84
N ASN A 55 22.41 -42.27 8.30
CA ASN A 55 21.88 -43.65 8.28
C ASN A 55 21.27 -44.13 6.94
N ASP A 56 21.80 -43.67 5.81
CA ASP A 56 21.33 -44.03 4.46
C ASP A 56 19.81 -43.84 4.23
N GLY A 57 19.17 -42.93 4.99
CA GLY A 57 17.73 -42.66 4.91
C GLY A 57 16.83 -43.63 5.68
N ASN A 58 17.37 -44.53 6.50
CA ASN A 58 16.56 -45.45 7.32
C ASN A 58 16.25 -44.86 8.71
N VAL A 59 14.97 -44.61 8.96
CA VAL A 59 14.42 -44.16 10.25
C VAL A 59 14.15 -45.37 11.14
N GLU A 60 14.92 -45.52 12.22
CA GLU A 60 14.67 -46.56 13.21
C GLU A 60 13.58 -46.16 14.19
N ALA A 61 12.65 -47.07 14.48
CA ALA A 61 11.56 -46.83 15.42
C ALA A 61 11.40 -47.96 16.45
N ALA A 62 11.27 -47.59 17.72
CA ALA A 62 11.14 -48.49 18.86
C ALA A 62 9.94 -48.12 19.75
N TYR A 63 9.51 -49.05 20.59
CA TYR A 63 8.58 -48.75 21.69
C TYR A 63 9.31 -48.78 23.04
N ASN A 64 9.18 -47.70 23.81
CA ASN A 64 9.79 -47.55 25.12
C ASN A 64 8.75 -47.08 26.14
N ALA A 65 8.26 -48.00 26.97
CA ALA A 65 7.27 -47.69 28.01
C ALA A 65 7.75 -46.66 29.05
N GLY A 66 9.07 -46.41 29.14
CA GLY A 66 9.65 -45.38 30.00
C GLY A 66 9.57 -43.96 29.41
N VAL A 67 9.24 -43.82 28.12
CA VAL A 67 9.05 -42.51 27.47
C VAL A 67 7.63 -42.00 27.75
N PRO A 68 7.45 -40.79 28.33
CA PRO A 68 6.11 -40.29 28.65
C PRO A 68 5.20 -40.09 27.44
N THR A 69 5.75 -39.67 26.30
CA THR A 69 5.01 -39.32 25.08
C THR A 69 5.58 -40.06 23.87
N ALA A 70 6.43 -39.39 23.09
CA ALA A 70 7.33 -39.91 22.07
C ALA A 70 8.56 -38.99 22.08
N GLN A 71 9.68 -39.47 21.53
CA GLN A 71 10.89 -38.68 21.44
C GLN A 71 11.77 -39.13 20.27
N ALA A 72 12.56 -38.21 19.73
CA ALA A 72 13.62 -38.49 18.79
C ALA A 72 14.77 -37.50 18.96
N GLY A 73 15.99 -37.97 18.67
CA GLY A 73 17.17 -37.11 18.50
C GLY A 73 17.61 -37.09 17.04
N TYR A 74 18.45 -36.12 16.67
CA TYR A 74 19.02 -36.02 15.33
C TYR A 74 19.72 -37.33 14.91
N ASN A 75 19.28 -37.93 13.80
CA ASN A 75 19.70 -39.25 13.30
C ASN A 75 19.60 -40.42 14.32
N GLY A 76 18.83 -40.24 15.39
CA GLY A 76 18.62 -41.26 16.43
C GLY A 76 17.49 -42.24 16.09
N THR A 77 16.97 -42.90 17.13
CA THR A 77 15.75 -43.72 17.06
C THR A 77 14.53 -42.87 17.42
N ILE A 78 13.42 -43.02 16.70
CA ILE A 78 12.11 -42.53 17.14
C ILE A 78 11.56 -43.51 18.17
N GLU A 79 11.45 -43.10 19.43
CA GLU A 79 10.89 -43.91 20.51
C GLU A 79 9.44 -43.50 20.81
N TYR A 80 8.50 -44.39 20.53
CA TYR A 80 7.11 -44.22 20.95
C TYR A 80 6.94 -44.68 22.41
N GLY A 81 6.30 -43.85 23.22
CA GLY A 81 6.08 -44.07 24.64
C GLY A 81 4.60 -44.06 24.99
N GLY A 82 4.19 -43.20 25.94
CA GLY A 82 2.80 -43.09 26.39
C GLY A 82 1.81 -42.62 25.32
N THR A 83 2.23 -41.78 24.37
CA THR A 83 1.34 -41.26 23.30
C THR A 83 1.10 -42.29 22.21
N TRP A 84 -0.14 -42.40 21.73
CA TRP A 84 -0.51 -43.33 20.66
C TRP A 84 0.15 -42.93 19.33
N PRO A 85 0.82 -43.86 18.61
CA PRO A 85 1.41 -43.55 17.30
C PRO A 85 0.35 -43.12 16.29
N ASN A 86 0.57 -41.99 15.64
CA ASN A 86 -0.25 -41.47 14.54
C ASN A 86 0.61 -40.55 13.66
N ASP A 87 0.13 -40.21 12.47
CA ASP A 87 0.88 -39.38 11.50
C ASP A 87 1.42 -38.09 12.13
N ARG A 88 0.63 -37.41 12.97
CA ARG A 88 1.00 -36.14 13.63
C ARG A 88 2.19 -36.33 14.58
N VAL A 89 2.17 -37.36 15.44
CA VAL A 89 3.30 -37.72 16.31
C VAL A 89 4.51 -38.00 15.45
N THR A 90 4.34 -38.85 14.44
CA THR A 90 5.46 -39.32 13.64
C THR A 90 6.13 -38.19 12.85
N ILE A 91 5.37 -37.26 12.27
CA ILE A 91 5.96 -36.08 11.59
C ILE A 91 6.67 -35.18 12.59
N HIS A 92 6.10 -34.94 13.77
CA HIS A 92 6.75 -34.17 14.82
C HIS A 92 8.11 -34.78 15.22
N GLU A 93 8.14 -36.07 15.54
CA GLU A 93 9.40 -36.75 15.89
C GLU A 93 10.38 -36.83 14.71
N LEU A 94 9.88 -36.95 13.48
CA LEU A 94 10.71 -36.87 12.28
C LEU A 94 11.37 -35.51 12.13
N ASN A 95 10.75 -34.41 12.54
CA ASN A 95 11.40 -33.10 12.53
C ASN A 95 12.68 -33.15 13.37
N HIS A 96 12.62 -33.72 14.58
CA HIS A 96 13.78 -33.85 15.46
C HIS A 96 14.83 -34.78 14.87
N TRP A 97 14.40 -35.91 14.31
CA TRP A 97 15.29 -36.83 13.60
C TRP A 97 16.02 -36.13 12.43
N LEU A 98 15.33 -35.24 11.73
CA LEU A 98 15.83 -34.45 10.60
C LEU A 98 16.65 -33.21 11.00
N GLY A 99 16.71 -32.88 12.29
CA GLY A 99 17.57 -31.83 12.85
C GLY A 99 16.86 -30.66 13.54
N SER A 100 15.53 -30.65 13.65
CA SER A 100 14.86 -29.67 14.51
C SER A 100 15.28 -29.88 15.97
N GLY A 101 15.56 -28.80 16.68
CA GLY A 101 16.38 -28.83 17.90
C GLY A 101 17.75 -28.15 17.78
N THR A 102 18.12 -27.74 16.56
CA THR A 102 19.29 -26.88 16.29
C THR A 102 18.90 -25.43 16.00
N TRP A 103 17.61 -25.09 16.15
CA TRP A 103 17.11 -23.73 15.93
C TRP A 103 17.59 -22.86 17.10
N GLY A 104 18.09 -21.65 16.85
CA GLY A 104 18.20 -20.65 17.92
C GLY A 104 16.80 -20.14 18.29
N HIS A 105 16.63 -19.48 19.44
CA HIS A 105 15.34 -18.88 19.84
C HIS A 105 14.73 -17.93 18.78
N THR A 106 15.58 -17.37 17.92
CA THR A 106 15.20 -16.65 16.70
C THR A 106 15.74 -17.40 15.48
N TYR A 107 14.92 -17.53 14.42
CA TYR A 107 15.31 -18.22 13.19
C TYR A 107 15.21 -17.31 11.96
N ASP A 108 16.35 -17.08 11.31
CA ASP A 108 16.49 -16.17 10.16
C ASP A 108 16.99 -16.85 8.87
N GLY A 109 16.77 -18.16 8.74
CA GLY A 109 17.17 -18.92 7.54
C GLY A 109 16.42 -18.42 6.28
N PRO A 110 17.12 -18.00 5.22
CA PRO A 110 16.51 -17.27 4.11
C PRO A 110 15.54 -18.11 3.28
N ARG A 111 15.80 -19.42 3.08
CA ARG A 111 14.90 -20.29 2.29
C ARG A 111 13.62 -20.59 3.06
N THR A 112 13.77 -20.84 4.36
CA THR A 112 12.65 -21.15 5.23
C THR A 112 11.77 -19.92 5.43
N ILE A 113 12.36 -18.73 5.65
CA ILE A 113 11.59 -17.47 5.72
C ILE A 113 10.82 -17.23 4.42
N ALA A 114 11.45 -17.40 3.25
CA ALA A 114 10.74 -17.18 1.99
C ALA A 114 9.51 -18.08 1.81
N LEU A 115 9.60 -19.36 2.20
CA LEU A 115 8.45 -20.27 2.21
C LEU A 115 7.41 -19.91 3.28
N PHE A 116 7.87 -19.46 4.44
CA PHE A 116 6.97 -19.05 5.51
C PHE A 116 6.18 -17.79 5.14
N GLU A 117 6.83 -16.82 4.51
CA GLU A 117 6.18 -15.62 3.96
C GLU A 117 5.22 -15.95 2.81
N GLN A 118 5.49 -17.02 2.03
CA GLN A 118 4.50 -17.53 1.08
C GLN A 118 3.23 -18.06 1.78
N PHE A 119 3.38 -18.67 2.96
CA PHE A 119 2.25 -19.27 3.68
C PHE A 119 1.44 -18.24 4.48
N GLU A 120 2.13 -17.31 5.13
CA GLU A 120 1.59 -16.41 6.15
C GLU A 120 1.67 -14.92 5.79
N GLY A 121 2.35 -14.57 4.70
CA GLY A 121 2.49 -13.21 4.19
C GLY A 121 3.86 -12.60 4.48
N VAL A 122 4.18 -11.53 3.75
CA VAL A 122 5.48 -10.84 3.85
C VAL A 122 5.70 -10.31 5.26
N GLY A 123 6.90 -10.53 5.80
CA GLY A 123 7.25 -10.14 7.17
C GLY A 123 6.92 -11.20 8.23
N ALA A 124 6.21 -12.27 7.88
CA ALA A 124 5.92 -13.35 8.83
C ALA A 124 7.21 -14.05 9.29
N ARG A 125 7.26 -14.46 10.56
CA ARG A 125 8.43 -15.12 11.17
C ARG A 125 8.02 -16.39 11.92
N ILE A 126 8.94 -17.35 11.93
CA ILE A 126 8.78 -18.62 12.64
C ILE A 126 9.14 -18.41 14.10
N SER A 127 8.29 -18.89 14.99
CA SER A 127 8.56 -18.92 16.44
C SER A 127 9.24 -20.23 16.81
N THR A 128 10.24 -20.21 17.70
CA THR A 128 10.90 -21.43 18.19
C THR A 128 11.27 -21.31 19.67
N ASP A 129 11.43 -22.43 20.36
CA ASP A 129 11.96 -22.49 21.73
C ASP A 129 13.37 -23.12 21.82
N GLY A 130 14.00 -23.32 20.66
CA GLY A 130 15.26 -24.04 20.52
C GLY A 130 15.10 -25.54 20.24
N THR A 131 13.96 -26.14 20.61
CA THR A 131 13.63 -27.55 20.37
C THR A 131 12.56 -27.69 19.28
N HIS A 132 11.49 -26.94 19.42
CA HIS A 132 10.28 -26.95 18.60
C HIS A 132 10.15 -25.66 17.80
N PHE A 133 9.27 -25.69 16.79
CA PHE A 133 8.92 -24.50 16.01
C PHE A 133 7.40 -24.39 15.80
N TRP A 134 6.93 -23.17 15.57
CA TRP A 134 5.53 -22.84 15.32
C TRP A 134 5.41 -21.71 14.29
N PRO A 135 4.25 -21.61 13.62
CA PRO A 135 3.26 -22.68 13.41
C PRO A 135 3.86 -23.79 12.52
N TYR A 136 3.24 -24.97 12.53
CA TYR A 136 3.60 -26.14 11.69
C TYR A 136 4.69 -27.07 12.22
N GLY A 137 5.13 -26.95 13.49
CA GLY A 137 5.93 -28.00 14.14
C GLY A 137 5.13 -29.25 14.50
N LEU A 138 3.78 -29.15 14.48
CA LEU A 138 2.85 -30.23 14.83
C LEU A 138 3.04 -30.74 16.27
N ASN A 139 3.30 -29.81 17.19
CA ASN A 139 3.60 -30.06 18.59
C ASN A 139 2.34 -30.52 19.37
N TYR A 140 1.17 -30.07 18.93
CA TYR A 140 -0.12 -30.40 19.52
C TYR A 140 -1.12 -30.99 18.52
N ASP A 141 -2.09 -31.77 19.00
CA ASP A 141 -3.12 -32.40 18.15
C ASP A 141 -3.98 -31.40 17.36
N ASN A 142 -4.23 -30.22 17.93
CA ASN A 142 -4.99 -29.15 17.27
C ASN A 142 -4.21 -28.47 16.13
N GLU A 143 -2.92 -28.75 15.95
CA GLU A 143 -2.13 -28.30 14.81
C GLU A 143 -2.29 -29.23 13.58
N TRP A 144 -2.90 -30.40 13.74
CA TRP A 144 -3.03 -31.36 12.65
C TRP A 144 -4.01 -30.92 11.57
N SER A 145 -3.49 -30.82 10.35
CA SER A 145 -4.26 -30.90 9.11
C SER A 145 -3.34 -31.39 8.01
N GLU A 146 -3.90 -31.94 6.92
CA GLU A 146 -3.07 -32.34 5.77
C GLU A 146 -2.32 -31.12 5.16
N LEU A 147 -2.89 -29.93 5.24
CA LEU A 147 -2.21 -28.68 4.85
C LEU A 147 -1.00 -28.40 5.75
N ASN A 148 -1.17 -28.48 7.07
CA ASN A 148 -0.09 -28.22 8.02
C ASN A 148 1.01 -29.27 7.95
N ALA A 149 0.65 -30.54 7.70
CA ALA A 149 1.62 -31.61 7.44
C ALA A 149 2.48 -31.31 6.19
N ARG A 150 1.88 -30.80 5.11
CA ARG A 150 2.62 -30.42 3.89
C ARG A 150 3.48 -29.17 4.10
N ARG A 151 2.97 -28.17 4.83
CA ARG A 151 3.75 -26.97 5.21
C ARG A 151 4.96 -27.36 6.06
N ASN A 152 4.77 -28.27 7.02
CA ASN A 152 5.86 -28.82 7.84
C ASN A 152 6.96 -29.44 6.96
N VAL A 153 6.60 -30.37 6.07
CA VAL A 153 7.56 -31.04 5.17
C VAL A 153 8.32 -30.01 4.33
N ALA A 154 7.62 -29.03 3.75
CA ALA A 154 8.24 -27.98 2.95
C ALA A 154 9.23 -27.12 3.75
N LEU A 155 8.83 -26.71 4.97
CA LEU A 155 9.68 -25.94 5.87
C LEU A 155 10.92 -26.75 6.30
N MET A 156 10.76 -28.03 6.64
CA MET A 156 11.90 -28.87 7.01
C MET A 156 12.88 -29.07 5.86
N TYR A 157 12.40 -29.15 4.61
CA TYR A 157 13.30 -29.23 3.45
C TYR A 157 14.17 -27.97 3.34
N ALA A 158 13.54 -26.81 3.48
CA ALA A 158 14.22 -25.52 3.41
C ALA A 158 15.16 -25.28 4.60
N ALA A 159 14.72 -25.60 5.82
CA ALA A 159 15.50 -25.43 7.03
C ALA A 159 16.78 -26.26 7.01
N ARG A 160 16.70 -27.52 6.53
CA ARG A 160 17.88 -28.36 6.35
C ARG A 160 18.86 -27.79 5.33
N ALA A 161 18.37 -27.14 4.27
CA ALA A 161 19.22 -26.46 3.30
C ALA A 161 19.91 -25.23 3.92
N ASP A 162 19.18 -24.45 4.73
CA ASP A 162 19.70 -23.29 5.44
C ASP A 162 20.78 -23.68 6.48
N TRP A 163 20.67 -24.86 7.12
CA TRP A 163 21.70 -25.41 8.01
C TRP A 163 22.89 -26.07 7.31
N GLY A 164 22.85 -26.20 5.98
CA GLY A 164 23.89 -26.88 5.21
C GLY A 164 23.95 -28.41 5.42
N ILE A 165 22.92 -29.02 6.01
CA ILE A 165 22.82 -30.49 6.19
C ILE A 165 21.87 -31.16 5.19
N GLY A 166 21.11 -30.37 4.44
CA GLY A 166 20.15 -30.81 3.43
C GLY A 166 20.51 -30.35 2.01
N SER A 167 19.70 -30.79 1.05
CA SER A 167 19.84 -30.42 -0.36
C SER A 167 19.58 -28.92 -0.58
N THR A 168 20.48 -28.25 -1.29
CA THR A 168 20.25 -26.87 -1.77
C THR A 168 19.50 -26.81 -3.10
N ALA A 169 19.29 -27.96 -3.75
CA ALA A 169 18.51 -28.07 -4.98
C ALA A 169 17.01 -27.96 -4.70
N ASN A 170 16.25 -27.56 -5.72
CA ASN A 170 14.79 -27.54 -5.63
C ASN A 170 14.24 -28.93 -5.28
N PRO A 171 13.14 -29.00 -4.49
CA PRO A 171 12.43 -30.25 -4.22
C PRO A 171 12.06 -30.99 -5.50
N THR A 172 12.08 -32.32 -5.47
CA THR A 172 11.71 -33.16 -6.64
C THR A 172 10.24 -33.02 -7.01
N ALA A 173 9.38 -32.61 -6.07
CA ALA A 173 7.99 -32.26 -6.34
C ALA A 173 7.85 -31.07 -7.30
N TRP A 174 8.84 -30.17 -7.37
CA TRP A 174 8.82 -28.99 -8.22
C TRP A 174 9.33 -29.29 -9.64
N ASN A 175 8.89 -30.41 -10.22
CA ASN A 175 9.31 -30.88 -11.53
C ASN A 175 8.50 -30.28 -12.69
N ALA A 176 7.29 -29.80 -12.41
CA ALA A 176 6.43 -29.18 -13.39
C ALA A 176 6.98 -27.79 -13.77
N THR A 177 6.99 -27.51 -15.07
CA THR A 177 7.34 -26.18 -15.61
C THR A 177 6.10 -25.42 -16.11
N SER A 178 4.97 -26.10 -16.21
CA SER A 178 3.68 -25.52 -16.60
C SER A 178 2.60 -26.13 -15.71
N VAL A 179 1.92 -25.26 -14.96
CA VAL A 179 0.94 -25.65 -13.95
C VAL A 179 -0.36 -24.90 -14.19
N SER A 180 -1.48 -25.60 -14.18
CA SER A 180 -2.79 -25.03 -14.45
C SER A 180 -3.70 -25.17 -13.25
N LEU A 181 -4.56 -24.17 -13.02
CA LEU A 181 -5.63 -24.29 -12.04
C LEU A 181 -6.64 -25.33 -12.54
N THR A 182 -7.06 -26.23 -11.65
CA THR A 182 -7.96 -27.35 -11.97
C THR A 182 -9.41 -27.11 -11.53
N SER A 183 -9.61 -26.15 -10.63
CA SER A 183 -10.92 -25.69 -10.16
C SER A 183 -10.80 -24.29 -9.56
N SER A 184 -11.87 -23.50 -9.57
CA SER A 184 -11.90 -22.18 -8.92
C SER A 184 -11.63 -22.29 -7.41
N ASP A 185 -10.89 -21.33 -6.88
CA ASP A 185 -10.71 -21.16 -5.44
C ASP A 185 -12.05 -20.83 -4.78
N PRO A 186 -12.47 -21.59 -3.75
CA PRO A 186 -13.63 -21.22 -2.96
C PRO A 186 -13.37 -19.92 -2.18
N ALA A 187 -14.44 -19.23 -1.76
CA ALA A 187 -14.32 -18.06 -0.89
C ALA A 187 -13.49 -18.35 0.37
N GLY A 188 -12.64 -17.40 0.78
CA GLY A 188 -11.70 -17.57 1.89
C GLY A 188 -10.52 -18.53 1.63
N ALA A 189 -10.39 -19.11 0.44
CA ALA A 189 -9.22 -19.87 0.02
C ALA A 189 -8.38 -19.09 -0.99
N SER A 190 -7.11 -19.47 -1.12
CA SER A 190 -6.19 -18.88 -2.09
C SER A 190 -5.23 -19.93 -2.63
N GLY A 191 -5.10 -19.98 -3.95
CA GLY A 191 -4.08 -20.76 -4.64
C GLY A 191 -2.65 -20.21 -4.50
N PHE A 192 -2.44 -19.04 -3.88
CA PHE A 192 -1.09 -18.53 -3.61
C PHE A 192 -0.41 -19.34 -2.49
N ASN A 193 -1.17 -19.68 -1.44
CA ASN A 193 -0.67 -20.28 -0.21
C ASN A 193 -1.28 -21.65 0.12
N ARG A 194 -2.00 -22.27 -0.84
CA ARG A 194 -2.53 -23.65 -0.76
C ARG A 194 -2.10 -24.48 -1.97
N TYR A 195 -2.05 -25.80 -1.79
CA TYR A 195 -1.55 -26.76 -2.78
C TYR A 195 -2.63 -27.44 -3.63
N SER A 196 -3.91 -27.35 -3.25
CA SER A 196 -4.93 -28.31 -3.68
C SER A 196 -5.51 -28.07 -5.08
N ASN A 197 -5.37 -26.86 -5.63
CA ASN A 197 -6.08 -26.48 -6.86
C ASN A 197 -5.18 -26.45 -8.09
N TRP A 198 -3.87 -26.65 -7.91
CA TRP A 198 -2.89 -26.71 -8.99
C TRP A 198 -2.75 -28.13 -9.54
N SER A 199 -2.54 -28.25 -10.85
CA SER A 199 -2.50 -29.54 -11.56
C SER A 199 -1.36 -30.46 -11.15
N ASP A 200 -0.32 -29.93 -10.51
CA ASP A 200 0.81 -30.69 -9.97
C ASP A 200 0.62 -31.07 -8.49
N GLY A 201 -0.43 -30.56 -7.83
CA GLY A 201 -0.74 -30.83 -6.43
C GLY A 201 0.27 -30.25 -5.44
N THR A 202 1.04 -29.24 -5.84
CA THR A 202 2.05 -28.59 -5.00
C THR A 202 1.69 -27.13 -4.66
N PHE A 203 2.40 -26.54 -3.70
CA PHE A 203 2.34 -25.09 -3.49
C PHE A 203 3.00 -24.37 -4.67
N ALA A 204 2.54 -23.16 -4.98
CA ALA A 204 3.16 -22.36 -6.04
C ALA A 204 4.68 -22.25 -5.84
N HIS A 205 5.46 -22.43 -6.90
CA HIS A 205 6.92 -22.54 -6.81
C HIS A 205 7.63 -21.93 -8.03
N PRO A 206 8.89 -21.48 -7.90
CA PRO A 206 9.55 -20.62 -8.90
C PRO A 206 9.97 -21.33 -10.20
N ASN A 207 9.77 -22.64 -10.34
CA ASN A 207 10.14 -23.37 -11.57
C ASN A 207 9.01 -23.40 -12.61
N ALA A 208 7.79 -23.07 -12.21
CA ALA A 208 6.61 -23.23 -13.03
C ALA A 208 6.01 -21.90 -13.49
N ASP A 209 5.59 -21.88 -14.75
CA ASP A 209 4.67 -20.90 -15.29
C ASP A 209 3.23 -21.36 -14.98
N TYR A 210 2.46 -20.52 -14.30
CA TYR A 210 1.11 -20.84 -13.83
C TYR A 210 0.04 -20.29 -14.78
N SER A 211 -1.11 -20.95 -14.86
CA SER A 211 -2.25 -20.49 -15.67
C SER A 211 -3.59 -20.75 -14.98
N THR A 212 -4.53 -19.80 -15.08
CA THR A 212 -5.85 -19.93 -14.45
C THR A 212 -6.81 -20.80 -15.25
N GLY A 213 -6.59 -20.99 -16.56
CA GLY A 213 -7.62 -21.52 -17.44
C GLY A 213 -8.90 -20.68 -17.32
N ALA A 214 -10.06 -21.33 -17.23
CA ALA A 214 -11.37 -20.67 -17.06
C ALA A 214 -11.81 -20.52 -15.59
N PHE A 215 -10.87 -20.62 -14.64
CA PHE A 215 -11.15 -20.68 -13.21
C PHE A 215 -10.77 -19.40 -12.47
N ASP A 216 -11.34 -19.23 -11.29
CA ASP A 216 -11.03 -18.12 -10.39
C ASP A 216 -9.85 -18.49 -9.49
N LEU A 217 -8.75 -17.75 -9.60
CA LEU A 217 -7.68 -17.75 -8.62
C LEU A 217 -7.91 -16.59 -7.66
N ARG A 218 -7.80 -16.84 -6.36
CA ARG A 218 -7.94 -15.80 -5.33
C ARG A 218 -6.58 -15.49 -4.71
N THR A 219 -6.32 -14.22 -4.45
CA THR A 219 -5.22 -13.84 -3.55
C THR A 219 -5.55 -14.28 -2.12
N PRO A 220 -4.56 -14.37 -1.21
CA PRO A 220 -4.83 -14.39 0.22
C PRO A 220 -5.49 -13.07 0.66
N ASN A 221 -5.89 -12.98 1.93
CA ASN A 221 -6.48 -11.74 2.48
C ASN A 221 -5.55 -10.55 2.24
N GLY A 222 -6.13 -9.39 1.95
CA GLY A 222 -5.44 -8.17 1.53
C GLY A 222 -4.37 -7.66 2.48
N TYR A 223 -4.31 -8.14 3.72
CA TYR A 223 -3.26 -7.84 4.68
C TYR A 223 -2.73 -9.12 5.35
N PRO A 224 -1.40 -9.27 5.56
CA PRO A 224 -0.32 -8.34 5.15
C PRO A 224 -0.08 -8.38 3.62
N SER A 225 1.03 -7.85 3.14
CA SER A 225 1.43 -7.98 1.72
C SER A 225 1.76 -9.44 1.35
N TRP A 226 1.60 -9.81 0.08
CA TRP A 226 1.79 -11.17 -0.42
C TRP A 226 2.61 -11.19 -1.72
N THR A 227 3.43 -12.23 -1.89
CA THR A 227 4.16 -12.49 -3.14
C THR A 227 3.75 -13.84 -3.72
N PHE A 228 3.34 -13.87 -4.98
CA PHE A 228 3.13 -15.13 -5.69
C PHE A 228 4.47 -15.79 -6.02
N ALA A 229 4.68 -17.01 -5.55
CA ALA A 229 5.96 -17.72 -5.67
C ALA A 229 6.23 -18.31 -7.07
N GLY A 230 5.21 -18.37 -7.94
CA GLY A 230 5.35 -18.88 -9.30
C GLY A 230 6.24 -17.98 -10.16
N LYS A 231 6.89 -18.58 -11.17
CA LYS A 231 7.73 -17.84 -12.13
C LYS A 231 6.93 -16.80 -12.89
N SER A 232 5.72 -17.17 -13.30
CA SER A 232 4.73 -16.29 -13.89
C SER A 232 3.33 -16.78 -13.58
N LEU A 233 2.35 -15.90 -13.76
CA LEU A 233 0.93 -16.26 -13.70
C LEU A 233 0.22 -15.72 -14.94
N THR A 234 -0.43 -16.61 -15.71
CA THR A 234 -1.27 -16.25 -16.84
C THR A 234 -2.75 -16.31 -16.45
N VAL A 235 -3.45 -15.19 -16.55
CA VAL A 235 -4.92 -15.13 -16.41
C VAL A 235 -5.53 -15.28 -17.80
N ASN A 236 -6.09 -16.45 -18.07
CA ASN A 236 -6.61 -16.83 -19.38
C ASN A 236 -8.06 -16.38 -19.60
N GLN A 237 -8.55 -16.57 -20.82
CA GLN A 237 -9.94 -16.37 -21.17
C GLN A 237 -10.90 -17.13 -20.23
N GLY A 238 -11.87 -16.40 -19.69
CA GLY A 238 -12.84 -16.93 -18.73
C GLY A 238 -12.30 -17.11 -17.30
N GLY A 239 -10.98 -17.06 -17.10
CA GLY A 239 -10.36 -17.11 -15.79
C GLY A 239 -10.20 -15.72 -15.18
N ARG A 240 -10.14 -15.68 -13.85
CA ARG A 240 -10.03 -14.43 -13.10
C ARG A 240 -8.97 -14.53 -12.00
N LEU A 241 -8.22 -13.45 -11.77
CA LEU A 241 -7.50 -13.20 -10.53
C LEU A 241 -8.36 -12.29 -9.67
N LEU A 242 -8.81 -12.79 -8.53
CA LEU A 242 -9.69 -12.08 -7.60
C LEU A 242 -8.89 -11.65 -6.37
N TYR A 243 -8.89 -10.35 -6.07
CA TYR A 243 -8.36 -9.86 -4.81
C TYR A 243 -9.34 -10.16 -3.68
N ASN A 244 -8.86 -10.87 -2.67
CA ASN A 244 -9.60 -11.22 -1.47
C ASN A 244 -9.21 -10.24 -0.35
N SER A 245 -10.15 -9.48 0.21
CA SER A 245 -9.84 -8.58 1.32
C SER A 245 -11.03 -8.26 2.21
N TRP A 246 -10.74 -7.98 3.47
CA TRP A 246 -11.71 -7.72 4.54
C TRP A 246 -11.57 -6.29 5.12
N GLY A 247 -11.22 -5.31 4.28
CA GLY A 247 -11.04 -3.92 4.73
C GLY A 247 -9.61 -3.52 5.08
N HIS A 248 -8.60 -4.24 4.58
CA HIS A 248 -7.20 -3.87 4.78
C HIS A 248 -6.45 -3.94 3.45
N SER A 249 -5.55 -2.98 3.23
CA SER A 249 -4.81 -2.86 1.97
C SER A 249 -3.34 -3.26 2.17
N GLY A 250 -2.90 -4.26 1.43
CA GLY A 250 -1.52 -4.71 1.32
C GLY A 250 -1.17 -4.89 -0.16
N VAL A 251 0.12 -5.09 -0.43
CA VAL A 251 0.61 -5.21 -1.81
C VAL A 251 0.62 -6.67 -2.23
N THR A 252 -0.06 -6.98 -3.34
CA THR A 252 0.07 -8.27 -4.02
C THR A 252 1.15 -8.14 -5.10
N THR A 253 2.25 -8.86 -4.93
CA THR A 253 3.36 -8.90 -5.88
C THR A 253 3.29 -10.16 -6.72
N ILE A 254 3.27 -10.00 -8.04
CA ILE A 254 3.39 -11.11 -9.00
C ILE A 254 4.53 -10.77 -9.94
N ALA A 255 5.63 -11.54 -9.87
CA ALA A 255 6.86 -11.22 -10.60
C ALA A 255 6.62 -11.01 -12.10
N ASP A 256 5.76 -11.83 -12.70
CA ASP A 256 5.36 -11.73 -14.11
C ASP A 256 3.89 -12.16 -14.29
N LEU A 257 2.98 -11.20 -14.16
CA LEU A 257 1.57 -11.37 -14.45
C LEU A 257 1.32 -11.18 -15.95
N ARG A 258 0.72 -12.18 -16.59
CA ARG A 258 0.30 -12.16 -17.99
C ARG A 258 -1.22 -12.21 -18.06
N ILE A 259 -1.85 -11.24 -18.71
CA ILE A 259 -3.30 -11.26 -18.94
C ILE A 259 -3.53 -11.62 -20.41
N ASN A 260 -4.23 -12.72 -20.64
CA ASN A 260 -4.51 -13.25 -21.97
C ASN A 260 -6.00 -13.52 -22.12
N ASN A 261 -6.76 -12.45 -22.39
CA ASN A 261 -8.23 -12.45 -22.46
C ASN A 261 -8.94 -12.72 -21.12
N GLY A 262 -8.20 -12.63 -20.01
CA GLY A 262 -8.70 -12.81 -18.65
C GLY A 262 -8.99 -11.52 -17.89
N THR A 263 -9.43 -11.65 -16.64
CA THR A 263 -9.81 -10.52 -15.78
C THR A 263 -9.02 -10.52 -14.47
N VAL A 264 -8.48 -9.37 -14.10
CA VAL A 264 -8.00 -9.11 -12.73
C VAL A 264 -9.03 -8.22 -12.07
N ARG A 265 -9.62 -8.66 -10.97
CA ARG A 265 -10.78 -8.02 -10.37
C ARG A 265 -10.58 -7.77 -8.88
N HIS A 266 -10.96 -6.56 -8.46
CA HIS A 266 -11.19 -6.24 -7.08
C HIS A 266 -12.63 -6.60 -6.68
N ASP A 267 -12.78 -7.68 -5.91
CA ASP A 267 -14.08 -8.24 -5.49
C ASP A 267 -14.18 -8.28 -3.96
N GLN A 268 -14.54 -7.16 -3.33
CA GLN A 268 -14.60 -7.01 -1.86
C GLN A 268 -15.62 -7.90 -1.15
N ASN A 269 -16.54 -8.54 -1.88
CA ASN A 269 -17.74 -9.13 -1.29
C ASN A 269 -17.88 -10.59 -1.70
N ASP A 270 -17.03 -11.45 -1.13
CA ASP A 270 -17.13 -12.91 -1.22
C ASP A 270 -18.40 -13.50 -0.57
N GLY A 271 -19.48 -12.70 -0.46
CA GLY A 271 -20.71 -12.98 0.26
C GLY A 271 -20.81 -12.22 1.59
N ASN A 272 -19.81 -11.41 1.97
CA ASN A 272 -19.81 -10.66 3.22
C ASN A 272 -20.46 -9.26 3.10
N PRO A 273 -21.68 -9.04 3.65
CA PRO A 273 -22.33 -7.73 3.63
C PRO A 273 -21.63 -6.66 4.50
N ASN A 274 -20.62 -7.03 5.28
CA ASN A 274 -19.83 -6.14 6.14
C ASN A 274 -18.45 -5.79 5.54
N ALA A 275 -18.21 -6.07 4.25
CA ALA A 275 -16.98 -5.67 3.57
C ALA A 275 -16.73 -4.17 3.79
N LYS A 276 -15.54 -3.82 4.30
CA LYS A 276 -15.11 -2.43 4.48
C LYS A 276 -14.29 -2.00 3.27
N LEU A 277 -14.19 -0.68 3.05
CA LEU A 277 -13.41 -0.11 1.95
C LEU A 277 -11.93 -0.49 2.07
N ASP A 278 -11.34 -1.02 1.01
CA ASP A 278 -9.91 -1.28 0.85
C ASP A 278 -9.47 -1.02 -0.60
N THR A 279 -8.17 -1.21 -0.87
CA THR A 279 -7.56 -0.99 -2.19
C THR A 279 -6.73 -2.20 -2.59
N PHE A 280 -6.97 -2.71 -3.79
CA PHE A 280 -6.14 -3.77 -4.36
C PHE A 280 -4.88 -3.15 -4.99
N ARG A 281 -3.73 -3.31 -4.35
CA ARG A 281 -2.43 -2.86 -4.86
C ARG A 281 -1.70 -4.01 -5.55
N LEU A 282 -1.38 -3.84 -6.82
CA LEU A 282 -0.69 -4.82 -7.65
C LEU A 282 0.70 -4.33 -8.05
N ALA A 283 1.71 -5.13 -7.70
CA ALA A 283 3.11 -4.89 -8.02
C ALA A 283 3.72 -6.05 -8.83
N GLY A 284 4.93 -5.82 -9.35
CA GLY A 284 5.64 -6.75 -10.24
C GLY A 284 5.53 -6.36 -11.71
N ALA A 285 5.68 -7.29 -12.65
CA ALA A 285 5.52 -6.98 -14.08
C ALA A 285 4.13 -7.39 -14.57
N VAL A 286 3.46 -6.52 -15.33
CA VAL A 286 2.15 -6.80 -15.94
C VAL A 286 2.24 -6.76 -17.47
N THR A 287 1.84 -7.85 -18.13
CA THR A 287 1.88 -8.00 -19.58
C THR A 287 0.51 -8.35 -20.15
N LEU A 288 -0.03 -7.54 -21.05
CA LEU A 288 -1.21 -7.83 -21.86
C LEU A 288 -0.79 -8.67 -23.08
N VAL A 289 -0.83 -9.99 -22.93
CA VAL A 289 -0.54 -10.93 -24.02
C VAL A 289 -1.70 -10.95 -25.02
N GLY A 290 -2.92 -10.91 -24.50
CA GLY A 290 -4.15 -10.65 -25.24
C GLY A 290 -4.89 -9.51 -24.57
N ASN A 291 -6.18 -9.36 -24.86
CA ASN A 291 -6.98 -8.31 -24.23
C ASN A 291 -7.04 -8.56 -22.71
N GLY A 292 -6.92 -7.54 -21.89
CA GLY A 292 -7.01 -7.66 -20.44
C GLY A 292 -8.12 -6.81 -19.87
N VAL A 293 -8.79 -7.34 -18.85
CA VAL A 293 -9.77 -6.58 -18.07
C VAL A 293 -9.20 -6.31 -16.68
N LEU A 294 -9.14 -5.05 -16.28
CA LEU A 294 -8.91 -4.63 -14.90
C LEU A 294 -10.23 -4.10 -14.34
N ASP A 295 -10.76 -4.79 -13.35
CA ASP A 295 -12.13 -4.63 -12.89
C ASP A 295 -12.18 -4.14 -11.44
N ALA A 296 -12.27 -2.83 -11.26
CA ALA A 296 -12.40 -2.17 -9.96
C ALA A 296 -13.86 -2.20 -9.51
N ALA A 297 -14.43 -3.39 -9.37
CA ALA A 297 -15.88 -3.57 -9.27
C ALA A 297 -16.47 -3.09 -7.95
N GLN A 298 -15.80 -3.41 -6.83
CA GLN A 298 -16.29 -3.12 -5.49
C GLN A 298 -15.34 -2.25 -4.67
N GLY A 299 -14.16 -1.92 -5.20
CA GLY A 299 -13.21 -1.03 -4.56
C GLY A 299 -12.14 -0.56 -5.53
N ASP A 300 -11.22 0.26 -5.03
CA ASP A 300 -10.17 0.87 -5.85
C ASP A 300 -9.04 -0.13 -6.14
N MET A 301 -8.35 0.07 -7.26
CA MET A 301 -7.20 -0.70 -7.69
C MET A 301 -6.03 0.24 -7.98
N VAL A 302 -4.83 -0.15 -7.57
CA VAL A 302 -3.58 0.54 -7.93
C VAL A 302 -2.70 -0.46 -8.65
N VAL A 303 -2.29 -0.13 -9.87
CA VAL A 303 -1.24 -0.85 -10.59
C VAL A 303 0.02 0.00 -10.54
N GLU A 304 0.95 -0.41 -9.68
CA GLU A 304 2.19 0.33 -9.40
C GLU A 304 3.20 0.19 -10.55
N SER A 305 3.02 -0.84 -11.38
CA SER A 305 3.93 -1.21 -12.47
C SER A 305 3.54 -0.64 -13.84
N VAL A 306 4.53 -0.57 -14.74
CA VAL A 306 4.29 -0.41 -16.18
C VAL A 306 3.54 -1.63 -16.74
N ILE A 307 2.44 -1.39 -17.45
CA ILE A 307 1.76 -2.44 -18.24
C ILE A 307 2.37 -2.45 -19.65
N ARG A 308 2.76 -3.63 -20.15
CA ARG A 308 3.36 -3.83 -21.48
C ARG A 308 2.61 -4.89 -22.31
N GLY A 309 2.99 -5.09 -23.57
CA GLY A 309 2.47 -6.17 -24.43
C GLY A 309 1.62 -5.66 -25.60
N ASP A 310 1.06 -6.57 -26.40
CA ASP A 310 0.34 -6.18 -27.63
C ASP A 310 -1.17 -6.03 -27.43
N GLY A 311 -1.71 -6.56 -26.32
CA GLY A 311 -3.14 -6.57 -26.05
C GLY A 311 -3.75 -5.23 -25.64
N SER A 312 -5.09 -5.13 -25.69
CA SER A 312 -5.85 -3.97 -25.23
C SER A 312 -6.16 -4.03 -23.74
N LEU A 313 -6.29 -2.88 -23.08
CA LEU A 313 -6.76 -2.75 -21.70
C LEU A 313 -8.23 -2.34 -21.65
N THR A 314 -9.05 -3.02 -20.85
CA THR A 314 -10.40 -2.57 -20.51
C THR A 314 -10.50 -2.32 -19.00
N LYS A 315 -10.86 -1.11 -18.60
CA LYS A 315 -11.23 -0.75 -17.22
C LYS A 315 -12.74 -0.88 -17.05
N THR A 316 -13.17 -1.69 -16.10
CA THR A 316 -14.58 -1.85 -15.69
C THR A 316 -14.75 -1.63 -14.19
N GLY A 317 -15.98 -1.71 -13.70
CA GLY A 317 -16.31 -1.52 -12.29
C GLY A 317 -16.40 -0.05 -11.88
N ALA A 318 -17.17 0.23 -10.84
CA ALA A 318 -17.46 1.60 -10.40
C ALA A 318 -16.30 2.28 -9.67
N GLY A 319 -15.37 1.51 -9.11
CA GLY A 319 -14.20 2.02 -8.39
C GLY A 319 -13.15 2.67 -9.30
N THR A 320 -12.13 3.22 -8.65
CA THR A 320 -11.00 3.89 -9.30
C THR A 320 -9.91 2.88 -9.63
N LEU A 321 -9.36 2.96 -10.84
CA LEU A 321 -8.08 2.33 -11.18
C LEU A 321 -7.02 3.42 -11.32
N LEU A 322 -5.97 3.36 -10.50
CA LEU A 322 -4.79 4.20 -10.64
C LEU A 322 -3.70 3.46 -11.42
N LEU A 323 -3.21 4.07 -12.51
CA LEU A 323 -1.99 3.65 -13.20
C LEU A 323 -0.85 4.61 -12.85
N SER A 324 0.06 4.14 -11.99
CA SER A 324 1.25 4.91 -11.60
C SER A 324 2.38 4.80 -12.63
N GLY A 325 2.44 3.67 -13.35
CA GLY A 325 3.47 3.41 -14.35
C GLY A 325 3.17 3.99 -15.73
N SER A 326 4.21 4.44 -16.43
CA SER A 326 4.15 4.80 -17.85
C SER A 326 4.01 3.57 -18.75
N SER A 327 2.78 3.10 -18.98
CA SER A 327 2.51 1.88 -19.76
C SER A 327 2.92 1.99 -21.23
N THR A 328 3.19 0.84 -21.86
CA THR A 328 3.73 0.72 -23.23
C THR A 328 3.02 -0.34 -24.07
N TYR A 329 1.86 -0.84 -23.64
CA TYR A 329 1.11 -1.80 -24.46
C TYR A 329 0.61 -1.18 -25.77
N ALA A 330 0.53 -1.98 -26.83
CA ALA A 330 0.18 -1.48 -28.17
C ALA A 330 -1.34 -1.34 -28.38
N GLY A 331 -2.14 -2.17 -27.72
CA GLY A 331 -3.60 -2.18 -27.89
C GLY A 331 -4.30 -0.94 -27.32
N ALA A 332 -5.59 -0.81 -27.66
CA ALA A 332 -6.45 0.27 -27.19
C ALA A 332 -6.70 0.22 -25.67
N THR A 333 -7.10 1.35 -25.09
CA THR A 333 -7.62 1.44 -23.73
C THR A 333 -9.12 1.77 -23.78
N SER A 334 -9.96 0.98 -23.11
CA SER A 334 -11.40 1.25 -23.00
C SER A 334 -11.78 1.44 -21.54
N ILE A 335 -12.27 2.63 -21.19
CA ILE A 335 -12.80 2.93 -19.85
C ILE A 335 -14.31 2.79 -19.95
N SER A 336 -14.82 1.67 -19.47
CA SER A 336 -16.24 1.33 -19.61
C SER A 336 -17.08 1.88 -18.45
N GLN A 337 -16.52 1.93 -17.24
CA GLN A 337 -17.17 2.41 -16.02
C GLN A 337 -16.14 2.89 -14.98
N GLY A 338 -16.60 3.71 -14.04
CA GLY A 338 -15.79 4.23 -12.94
C GLY A 338 -14.72 5.20 -13.42
N THR A 339 -13.65 5.32 -12.63
CA THR A 339 -12.56 6.28 -12.89
C THR A 339 -11.26 5.55 -13.25
N LEU A 340 -10.57 6.00 -14.29
CA LEU A 340 -9.15 5.73 -14.53
C LEU A 340 -8.35 6.98 -14.14
N VAL A 341 -7.49 6.89 -13.13
CA VAL A 341 -6.53 7.96 -12.79
C VAL A 341 -5.18 7.62 -13.41
N LEU A 342 -4.60 8.56 -14.14
CA LEU A 342 -3.29 8.44 -14.76
C LEU A 342 -2.30 9.38 -14.05
N ASN A 343 -1.35 8.81 -13.30
CA ASN A 343 -0.12 9.51 -12.93
C ASN A 343 1.04 9.08 -13.84
N GLY A 344 0.90 7.92 -14.49
CA GLY A 344 1.79 7.42 -15.52
C GLY A 344 1.23 7.64 -16.92
N ALA A 345 1.10 6.57 -17.69
CA ALA A 345 0.60 6.64 -19.06
C ALA A 345 -0.22 5.41 -19.44
N THR A 346 -1.17 5.59 -20.36
CA THR A 346 -1.79 4.48 -21.10
C THR A 346 -0.86 3.93 -22.18
N GLY A 347 -1.28 2.86 -22.87
CA GLY A 347 -0.59 2.33 -24.04
C GLY A 347 -0.73 3.22 -25.28
N PHE A 348 -0.11 2.78 -26.39
CA PHE A 348 -0.04 3.55 -27.64
C PHE A 348 -1.35 3.53 -28.47
N GLY A 349 -2.27 2.61 -28.17
CA GLY A 349 -3.57 2.57 -28.83
C GLY A 349 -4.51 3.70 -28.37
N GLN A 350 -5.61 3.88 -29.11
CA GLN A 350 -6.65 4.86 -28.74
C GLN A 350 -7.22 4.57 -27.34
N THR A 351 -7.39 5.60 -26.54
CA THR A 351 -8.14 5.57 -25.28
C THR A 351 -9.56 6.06 -25.50
N THR A 352 -10.56 5.26 -25.11
CA THR A 352 -11.98 5.59 -25.29
C THR A 352 -12.71 5.55 -23.95
N LEU A 353 -13.41 6.63 -23.60
CA LEU A 353 -14.29 6.70 -22.44
C LEU A 353 -15.73 6.44 -22.88
N SER A 354 -16.39 5.50 -22.20
CA SER A 354 -17.83 5.26 -22.35
C SER A 354 -18.64 6.20 -21.45
N GLY A 355 -19.94 6.36 -21.73
CA GLY A 355 -20.82 7.18 -20.89
C GLY A 355 -20.82 6.73 -19.42
N GLY A 356 -20.74 7.68 -18.49
CA GLY A 356 -20.64 7.44 -17.05
C GLY A 356 -19.24 7.08 -16.54
N SER A 357 -18.21 7.08 -17.41
CA SER A 357 -16.82 6.88 -17.00
C SER A 357 -16.03 8.19 -16.93
N THR A 358 -14.94 8.16 -16.15
CA THR A 358 -14.04 9.29 -15.94
C THR A 358 -12.60 8.91 -16.23
N LEU A 359 -11.89 9.75 -16.98
CA LEU A 359 -10.42 9.81 -17.00
C LEU A 359 -9.98 10.98 -16.12
N ALA A 360 -9.02 10.76 -15.23
CA ALA A 360 -8.49 11.75 -14.29
C ALA A 360 -6.95 11.70 -14.22
N GLY A 361 -6.34 12.70 -13.57
CA GLY A 361 -4.89 12.76 -13.35
C GLY A 361 -4.13 13.63 -14.36
N ASP A 362 -2.83 13.73 -14.12
CA ASP A 362 -1.86 14.59 -14.80
C ASP A 362 -0.89 13.81 -15.71
N GLY A 363 -1.21 12.54 -15.99
CA GLY A 363 -0.39 11.65 -16.78
C GLY A 363 -0.55 11.82 -18.30
N ALA A 364 -0.29 10.73 -19.03
CA ALA A 364 -0.30 10.71 -20.49
C ALA A 364 -1.26 9.69 -21.09
N VAL A 365 -2.11 10.13 -22.01
CA VAL A 365 -2.72 9.28 -23.03
C VAL A 365 -1.76 9.21 -24.22
N ARG A 366 -1.07 8.08 -24.44
CA ARG A 366 -0.04 8.04 -25.52
C ARG A 366 -0.62 8.01 -26.92
N GLY A 367 -1.83 7.47 -27.09
CA GLY A 367 -2.57 7.47 -28.35
C GLY A 367 -3.56 8.63 -28.48
N ALA A 368 -4.55 8.45 -29.36
CA ALA A 368 -5.71 9.33 -29.43
C ALA A 368 -6.63 9.16 -28.22
N LEU A 369 -7.36 10.21 -27.85
CA LEU A 369 -8.34 10.23 -26.77
C LEU A 369 -9.75 10.50 -27.34
N VAL A 370 -10.71 9.64 -27.05
CA VAL A 370 -12.12 9.82 -27.43
C VAL A 370 -12.99 9.78 -26.17
N ALA A 371 -13.63 10.90 -25.86
CA ALA A 371 -14.59 11.02 -24.77
C ALA A 371 -16.01 11.03 -25.33
N GLN A 372 -16.77 9.96 -25.08
CA GLN A 372 -18.15 9.82 -25.56
C GLN A 372 -19.15 10.59 -24.68
N ALA A 373 -20.38 10.77 -25.18
CA ALA A 373 -21.45 11.39 -24.42
C ALA A 373 -21.58 10.81 -23.00
N ALA A 374 -21.80 11.70 -22.02
CA ALA A 374 -21.86 11.41 -20.58
C ALA A 374 -20.56 10.92 -19.92
N SER A 375 -19.42 10.93 -20.62
CA SER A 375 -18.10 10.71 -19.98
C SER A 375 -17.47 12.00 -19.49
N THR A 376 -16.47 11.90 -18.61
CA THR A 376 -15.71 13.05 -18.10
C THR A 376 -14.21 12.85 -18.32
N VAL A 377 -13.55 13.84 -18.91
CA VAL A 377 -12.11 14.02 -18.82
C VAL A 377 -11.85 15.08 -17.76
N ARG A 378 -11.20 14.71 -16.67
CA ARG A 378 -10.75 15.60 -15.60
C ARG A 378 -9.23 15.68 -15.69
N VAL A 379 -8.69 16.88 -15.80
CA VAL A 379 -7.24 17.06 -15.64
C VAL A 379 -6.97 17.03 -14.13
N GLY A 380 -5.95 16.28 -13.73
CA GLY A 380 -5.53 16.28 -12.34
C GLY A 380 -6.55 15.71 -11.35
N GLY A 381 -6.48 16.23 -10.13
CA GLY A 381 -7.40 15.95 -9.02
C GLY A 381 -8.66 16.81 -9.03
N ALA A 382 -9.20 17.09 -7.85
CA ALA A 382 -10.15 18.18 -7.67
C ALA A 382 -9.43 19.25 -6.85
N GLY A 383 -9.33 20.46 -7.39
CA GLY A 383 -8.45 21.51 -6.88
C GLY A 383 -7.03 21.39 -7.45
N LEU A 384 -6.25 22.45 -7.30
CA LEU A 384 -4.89 22.50 -7.83
C LEU A 384 -3.87 22.05 -6.77
N PRO A 385 -2.87 21.23 -7.13
CA PRO A 385 -1.80 20.88 -6.22
C PRO A 385 -0.91 22.09 -5.92
N LEU A 386 -0.26 22.06 -4.76
CA LEU A 386 0.75 23.05 -4.39
C LEU A 386 2.11 22.72 -5.04
N GLN A 387 2.79 23.72 -5.59
CA GLN A 387 4.19 23.56 -6.01
C GLN A 387 5.09 23.45 -4.78
N LEU A 388 5.78 22.33 -4.66
CA LEU A 388 6.74 22.09 -3.59
C LEU A 388 8.19 22.28 -4.09
N PRO A 389 9.14 22.59 -3.20
CA PRO A 389 10.56 22.49 -3.53
C PRO A 389 10.91 21.08 -4.03
N SER A 390 11.87 20.98 -4.96
CA SER A 390 12.23 19.70 -5.58
C SER A 390 12.62 18.63 -4.55
N GLY A 391 12.12 17.41 -4.72
CA GLY A 391 12.43 16.27 -3.86
C GLY A 391 11.42 16.03 -2.72
N HIS A 392 10.54 16.99 -2.44
CA HIS A 392 9.46 16.82 -1.47
C HIS A 392 8.35 15.95 -2.05
N VAL A 393 7.94 14.94 -1.30
CA VAL A 393 6.83 14.04 -1.66
C VAL A 393 5.69 14.28 -0.69
N LEU A 394 4.50 14.59 -1.24
CA LEU A 394 3.28 14.70 -0.46
C LEU A 394 2.93 13.33 0.14
N LEU A 395 2.94 13.27 1.47
CA LEU A 395 2.43 12.13 2.20
C LEU A 395 0.91 12.23 2.32
N ASP A 396 0.37 13.41 2.68
CA ASP A 396 -1.07 13.66 2.82
C ASP A 396 -1.43 15.17 2.78
N ASP A 397 -2.54 15.55 2.12
CA ASP A 397 -3.01 16.96 2.02
C ASP A 397 -4.33 17.24 2.74
N PHE A 398 -4.96 16.21 3.31
CA PHE A 398 -6.29 16.19 3.95
C PHE A 398 -7.50 16.76 3.18
N ASN A 399 -7.28 17.58 2.15
CA ASN A 399 -8.28 18.20 1.29
C ASN A 399 -9.00 17.15 0.44
N GLY A 400 -8.32 16.05 0.12
CA GLY A 400 -8.90 14.89 -0.55
C GLY A 400 -9.98 14.13 0.25
N TYR A 401 -10.12 14.37 1.56
CA TYR A 401 -11.11 13.68 2.40
C TYR A 401 -12.42 14.44 2.57
N ALA A 402 -13.51 13.72 2.88
CA ALA A 402 -14.79 14.35 3.21
C ALA A 402 -14.72 15.10 4.56
N LEU A 403 -15.43 16.22 4.68
CA LEU A 403 -15.55 16.93 5.95
C LEU A 403 -16.21 16.01 7.01
N GLY A 404 -15.61 15.96 8.20
CA GLY A 404 -16.02 15.06 9.28
C GLY A 404 -15.57 13.62 9.12
N ALA A 405 -14.77 13.29 8.09
CA ALA A 405 -14.24 11.94 7.91
C ALA A 405 -13.44 11.48 9.14
N THR A 406 -13.77 10.31 9.66
CA THR A 406 -13.05 9.58 10.71
C THR A 406 -12.19 8.48 10.07
N ALA A 407 -11.50 7.65 10.87
CA ALA A 407 -10.60 6.60 10.38
C ALA A 407 -11.19 5.69 9.27
N THR A 408 -12.45 5.29 9.42
CA THR A 408 -13.14 4.48 8.41
C THR A 408 -13.43 5.24 7.11
N ALA A 409 -13.57 6.56 7.19
CA ALA A 409 -13.86 7.44 6.06
C ALA A 409 -12.57 8.00 5.38
N THR A 410 -11.42 7.98 6.06
CA THR A 410 -10.09 8.18 5.45
C THR A 410 -9.53 6.92 4.79
N ARG A 411 -10.34 5.85 4.69
CA ARG A 411 -9.97 4.56 4.09
C ARG A 411 -8.79 3.89 4.81
N ASP A 412 -8.73 4.02 6.14
CA ASP A 412 -7.67 3.51 7.02
C ASP A 412 -6.25 4.04 6.72
N VAL A 413 -6.12 5.07 5.87
CA VAL A 413 -4.85 5.82 5.70
C VAL A 413 -4.44 6.45 7.04
N TRP A 414 -5.43 6.96 7.77
CA TRP A 414 -5.30 7.38 9.16
C TRP A 414 -6.23 6.54 10.04
N SER A 415 -5.66 5.71 10.90
CA SER A 415 -6.41 4.95 11.89
C SER A 415 -6.56 5.75 13.19
N ALA A 416 -7.77 5.80 13.74
CA ALA A 416 -8.09 6.46 15.00
C ALA A 416 -8.18 5.42 16.11
N GLU A 417 -7.83 5.81 17.33
CA GLU A 417 -7.54 4.83 18.37
C GLU A 417 -8.69 4.43 19.31
N ILE A 418 -9.96 4.75 19.01
CA ILE A 418 -11.09 4.16 19.75
C ILE A 418 -12.29 3.89 18.83
N THR A 419 -12.87 2.69 18.92
CA THR A 419 -14.24 2.39 18.47
C THR A 419 -15.26 3.19 19.28
N GLY A 420 -15.88 4.23 18.68
CA GLY A 420 -17.12 4.81 19.19
C GLY A 420 -17.11 6.29 19.63
N THR A 421 -15.99 7.01 19.55
CA THR A 421 -15.96 8.49 19.69
C THR A 421 -14.99 9.10 18.68
N ALA A 422 -15.38 10.15 17.96
CA ALA A 422 -14.58 10.83 16.94
C ALA A 422 -13.39 11.60 17.55
N ASN A 423 -12.34 10.88 17.93
CA ASN A 423 -11.13 11.41 18.59
C ASN A 423 -10.16 12.11 17.62
N SER A 424 -10.37 11.90 16.33
CA SER A 424 -9.78 12.65 15.26
C SER A 424 -10.73 12.65 14.08
N ASN A 425 -10.79 13.76 13.37
CA ASN A 425 -11.62 13.89 12.18
C ASN A 425 -11.02 14.91 11.21
N ILE A 426 -11.46 14.87 9.97
CA ILE A 426 -11.17 15.92 9.01
C ILE A 426 -12.08 17.11 9.31
N ALA A 427 -11.51 18.28 9.58
CA ALA A 427 -12.23 19.49 9.92
C ALA A 427 -11.81 20.64 9.01
N LEU A 428 -12.64 21.69 8.93
CA LEU A 428 -12.22 22.93 8.28
C LEU A 428 -11.17 23.61 9.15
N ALA A 429 -10.03 23.90 8.53
CA ALA A 429 -8.87 24.53 9.13
C ALA A 429 -8.89 26.06 8.96
N ASP A 430 -9.54 26.57 7.91
CA ASP A 430 -9.69 28.00 7.63
C ASP A 430 -11.03 28.31 6.92
N PRO A 431 -11.64 29.51 7.10
CA PRO A 431 -12.75 30.03 6.30
C PRO A 431 -12.63 29.92 4.77
N SER A 432 -11.44 29.75 4.20
CA SER A 432 -11.25 29.43 2.77
C SER A 432 -11.59 27.99 2.39
N HIS A 433 -11.97 27.12 3.34
CA HIS A 433 -12.29 25.69 3.17
C HIS A 433 -11.10 24.71 3.13
N SER A 434 -9.87 25.12 3.49
CA SER A 434 -8.80 24.14 3.71
C SER A 434 -9.21 23.14 4.79
N LYS A 435 -8.99 21.84 4.55
CA LYS A 435 -9.29 20.77 5.51
C LYS A 435 -8.00 20.32 6.19
N ALA A 436 -8.08 20.04 7.49
CA ALA A 436 -6.97 19.53 8.27
C ALA A 436 -7.40 18.29 9.07
N LEU A 437 -6.41 17.47 9.43
CA LEU A 437 -6.58 16.47 10.48
C LEU A 437 -6.67 17.19 11.82
N LYS A 438 -7.84 17.11 12.42
CA LYS A 438 -8.09 17.59 13.77
C LYS A 438 -7.90 16.44 14.75
N THR A 439 -6.99 16.60 15.70
CA THR A 439 -6.87 15.72 16.87
C THR A 439 -7.61 16.33 18.05
N ILE A 440 -8.35 15.51 18.80
CA ILE A 440 -9.18 15.97 19.93
C ILE A 440 -8.76 15.22 21.19
N GLY A 441 -8.34 15.97 22.20
CA GLY A 441 -7.95 15.47 23.51
C GLY A 441 -9.13 14.93 24.33
N GLY A 442 -8.82 14.09 25.32
CA GLY A 442 -9.74 13.57 26.32
C GLY A 442 -8.99 12.96 27.49
N ALA A 443 -9.69 12.27 28.40
CA ALA A 443 -9.10 11.71 29.62
C ALA A 443 -7.94 10.68 29.41
N ALA A 444 -7.58 10.38 28.17
CA ALA A 444 -6.49 9.53 27.72
C ALA A 444 -5.89 10.12 26.43
N TRP A 445 -4.70 9.66 26.03
CA TRP A 445 -4.04 10.09 24.79
C TRP A 445 -4.85 9.64 23.58
N ARG A 446 -5.16 10.56 22.67
CA ARG A 446 -6.11 10.34 21.57
C ARG A 446 -5.62 11.00 20.30
N GLY A 447 -5.78 10.33 19.17
CA GLY A 447 -5.28 10.89 17.92
C GLY A 447 -5.51 10.04 16.69
N ALA A 448 -4.61 10.21 15.72
CA ALA A 448 -4.58 9.44 14.49
C ALA A 448 -3.15 8.99 14.18
N LYS A 449 -3.04 7.82 13.55
CA LYS A 449 -1.77 7.24 13.13
C LYS A 449 -1.88 6.63 11.75
N ARG A 450 -0.77 6.66 11.01
CA ARG A 450 -0.64 6.11 9.66
C ARG A 450 0.50 5.10 9.61
N ASN A 451 0.24 3.96 8.97
CA ASN A 451 1.24 2.94 8.70
C ASN A 451 2.04 3.33 7.45
N LEU A 452 3.36 3.37 7.58
CA LEU A 452 4.33 3.68 6.54
C LEU A 452 5.12 2.43 6.09
N ALA A 453 4.88 1.26 6.70
CA ALA A 453 5.59 0.03 6.39
C ALA A 453 5.55 -0.29 4.89
N GLY A 454 6.73 -0.54 4.30
CA GLY A 454 6.86 -0.86 2.87
C GLY A 454 6.68 0.33 1.93
N THR A 455 6.53 1.55 2.45
CA THR A 455 6.50 2.78 1.64
C THR A 455 7.87 3.47 1.64
N ASP A 456 8.12 4.34 0.67
CA ASP A 456 9.34 5.17 0.64
C ASP A 456 9.36 6.27 1.71
N ALA A 457 8.23 6.46 2.39
CA ALA A 457 8.09 7.35 3.54
C ALA A 457 8.45 6.67 4.86
N ALA A 458 8.85 5.39 4.91
CA ALA A 458 9.44 4.80 6.12
C ALA A 458 10.93 5.20 6.24
N VAL A 459 11.45 5.38 7.46
CA VAL A 459 12.89 5.62 7.67
C VAL A 459 13.58 4.30 7.96
N ARG A 460 14.31 3.75 6.98
CA ARG A 460 15.02 2.48 7.21
C ARG A 460 16.28 2.68 8.05
N VAL A 461 16.76 1.62 8.68
CA VAL A 461 18.05 1.63 9.38
C VAL A 461 19.17 2.08 8.43
N GLY A 462 19.92 3.10 8.83
CA GLY A 462 20.99 3.74 8.07
C GLY A 462 20.51 4.82 7.09
N GLU A 463 19.22 5.17 7.09
CA GLU A 463 18.68 6.27 6.28
C GLU A 463 18.50 7.54 7.12
N THR A 464 18.67 8.69 6.44
CA THR A 464 18.25 10.00 6.93
C THR A 464 17.06 10.48 6.10
N LYS A 465 16.02 11.02 6.74
CA LYS A 465 14.85 11.63 6.07
C LYS A 465 14.35 12.85 6.83
N THR A 466 13.90 13.87 6.11
CA THR A 466 13.15 14.98 6.73
C THR A 466 11.66 14.80 6.49
N TYR A 467 10.86 14.99 7.55
CA TYR A 467 9.40 15.08 7.48
C TYR A 467 8.97 16.50 7.80
N PHE A 468 7.98 16.99 7.07
CA PHE A 468 7.45 18.34 7.20
C PHE A 468 5.93 18.29 7.36
N TRP A 469 5.39 19.17 8.19
CA TRP A 469 3.94 19.37 8.29
C TRP A 469 3.61 20.76 8.83
N GLN A 470 2.37 21.18 8.61
CA GLN A 470 1.83 22.41 9.16
C GLN A 470 0.99 22.11 10.39
N VAL A 471 1.08 23.00 11.38
CA VAL A 471 0.40 22.83 12.65
C VAL A 471 -0.23 24.11 13.14
N GLN A 472 -1.42 24.00 13.72
CA GLN A 472 -2.06 25.10 14.41
C GLN A 472 -2.53 24.65 15.80
N PRO A 473 -1.94 25.19 16.89
CA PRO A 473 -2.47 24.99 18.22
C PRO A 473 -3.77 25.79 18.41
N SER A 474 -4.84 25.11 18.84
CA SER A 474 -6.12 25.76 19.13
C SER A 474 -6.17 26.32 20.56
N TYR A 475 -6.88 27.43 20.73
CA TYR A 475 -7.18 28.01 22.05
C TYR A 475 -8.63 27.73 22.44
N THR A 476 -8.84 26.90 23.47
CA THR A 476 -10.11 26.86 24.21
C THR A 476 -9.85 26.79 25.70
N SER A 477 -9.81 27.95 26.36
CA SER A 477 -9.75 28.02 27.82
C SER A 477 -11.10 27.61 28.42
N ASN A 478 -11.25 26.36 28.87
CA ASN A 478 -12.38 25.96 29.71
C ASN A 478 -12.10 26.09 31.22
N GLY A 479 -11.23 27.04 31.61
CA GLY A 479 -11.14 27.54 32.98
C GLY A 479 -10.69 26.55 34.07
N ALA A 480 -10.18 25.36 33.72
CA ALA A 480 -9.65 24.39 34.68
C ALA A 480 -8.13 24.23 34.48
N GLY A 481 -7.35 24.58 35.51
CA GLY A 481 -5.90 24.72 35.47
C GLY A 481 -5.09 23.43 35.50
N TRP A 482 -5.13 22.68 34.40
CA TRP A 482 -4.08 21.72 34.02
C TRP A 482 -3.84 21.84 32.51
N ASP A 483 -2.58 22.05 32.13
CA ASP A 483 -2.10 22.31 30.77
C ASP A 483 -2.36 21.13 29.81
N TYR A 484 -2.36 21.40 28.51
CA TYR A 484 -2.72 20.43 27.47
C TYR A 484 -1.50 20.01 26.65
N ASP A 485 -1.39 18.71 26.36
CA ASP A 485 -0.22 18.14 25.71
C ASP A 485 -0.56 17.56 24.34
N PHE A 486 0.28 17.86 23.34
CA PHE A 486 0.18 17.27 22.01
C PHE A 486 1.51 16.62 21.61
N MET A 487 1.42 15.38 21.14
CA MET A 487 2.55 14.61 20.66
C MET A 487 2.45 14.39 19.17
N MET A 488 3.59 14.43 18.51
CA MET A 488 3.73 14.02 17.13
C MET A 488 5.02 13.25 17.01
N GLY A 489 5.06 12.25 16.14
CA GLY A 489 6.25 11.44 16.09
C GLY A 489 6.20 10.27 15.15
N LEU A 490 7.35 9.60 15.07
CA LEU A 490 7.53 8.38 14.30
C LEU A 490 7.76 7.20 15.23
N SER A 491 7.21 6.05 14.84
CA SER A 491 7.28 4.80 15.61
C SER A 491 7.70 3.64 14.70
N PRO A 492 8.33 2.57 15.25
CA PRO A 492 8.64 1.37 14.48
C PRO A 492 7.42 0.62 13.95
N ASN A 493 6.24 0.80 14.57
CA ASN A 493 5.03 0.12 14.17
C ASN A 493 3.78 0.94 14.50
N ALA A 494 2.83 1.01 13.57
CA ALA A 494 1.54 1.66 13.84
C ALA A 494 0.76 0.95 14.95
N SER A 495 0.94 -0.37 15.15
CA SER A 495 0.26 -1.09 16.22
C SER A 495 0.82 -0.80 17.62
N SER A 496 2.05 -0.27 17.74
CA SER A 496 2.63 0.09 19.05
C SER A 496 2.21 1.47 19.53
N ILE A 497 1.65 2.31 18.67
CA ILE A 497 1.10 3.61 19.08
C ILE A 497 -0.24 3.36 19.77
N ASP A 498 -0.28 3.51 21.09
CA ASP A 498 -1.46 3.31 21.92
C ASP A 498 -1.87 4.53 22.78
N SER A 499 -3.13 4.51 23.21
CA SER A 499 -3.86 5.63 23.81
C SER A 499 -3.70 5.66 25.32
N THR A 500 -3.05 4.65 25.88
CA THR A 500 -2.80 4.53 27.31
C THR A 500 -1.44 5.09 27.69
N ASP A 501 -0.44 4.98 26.81
CA ASP A 501 0.92 5.44 27.08
C ASP A 501 1.68 5.89 25.82
N ALA A 502 1.09 6.81 25.08
CA ALA A 502 1.67 7.51 23.93
C ALA A 502 3.15 7.94 24.09
N TRP A 503 3.53 8.29 25.32
CA TRP A 503 4.88 8.71 25.67
C TRP A 503 5.93 7.64 25.39
N ARG A 504 5.56 6.36 25.42
CA ARG A 504 6.46 5.22 25.19
C ARG A 504 6.50 4.74 23.76
N ASP A 505 5.65 5.28 22.90
CA ASP A 505 5.36 4.65 21.62
C ASP A 505 6.07 5.29 20.44
N PHE A 506 6.46 6.56 20.57
CA PHE A 506 7.25 7.27 19.58
C PHE A 506 8.74 7.12 19.86
N ALA A 507 9.48 6.73 18.82
CA ALA A 507 10.94 6.72 18.81
C ALA A 507 11.50 8.14 18.58
N VAL A 508 10.90 8.86 17.63
CA VAL A 508 11.14 10.29 17.39
C VAL A 508 9.93 11.05 17.86
N MET A 509 10.10 11.95 18.83
CA MET A 509 8.97 12.47 19.61
C MET A 509 9.06 13.99 19.87
N PRO A 510 8.84 14.83 18.83
CA PRO A 510 8.47 16.20 19.08
C PRO A 510 7.21 16.31 19.94
N PHE A 511 7.22 17.32 20.79
CA PHE A 511 6.20 17.56 21.79
C PHE A 511 5.79 19.02 21.74
N ILE A 512 4.49 19.28 21.75
CA ILE A 512 3.93 20.61 21.91
C ILE A 512 3.26 20.68 23.28
N ASN A 513 3.77 21.57 24.13
CA ASN A 513 3.06 21.97 25.33
C ASN A 513 2.17 23.17 25.00
N ASN A 514 0.90 23.10 25.37
CA ASN A 514 -0.05 24.19 25.22
C ASN A 514 -0.36 24.83 26.58
N ASP A 515 0.61 25.56 27.13
CA ASP A 515 0.40 26.48 28.25
C ASP A 515 -0.66 27.52 27.86
N ALA A 516 -1.61 27.77 28.77
CA ALA A 516 -2.72 28.71 28.58
C ALA A 516 -2.31 30.14 28.17
N THR A 517 -1.03 30.50 28.29
CA THR A 517 -0.48 31.82 27.95
C THR A 517 0.48 31.82 26.76
N THR A 518 1.18 30.72 26.47
CA THR A 518 2.14 30.60 25.35
C THR A 518 2.41 29.13 24.98
N PRO A 519 1.83 28.56 23.91
CA PRO A 519 2.22 27.24 23.44
C PRO A 519 3.67 27.23 22.96
N TYR A 520 4.32 26.08 23.00
CA TYR A 520 5.68 25.89 22.50
C TYR A 520 5.95 24.44 22.07
N ILE A 521 6.95 24.27 21.21
CA ILE A 521 7.43 22.95 20.74
C ILE A 521 8.83 22.63 21.29
N ASN A 522 9.10 21.35 21.59
CA ASN A 522 10.36 20.81 22.11
C ASN A 522 10.55 19.34 21.64
N ALA A 523 11.76 18.81 21.67
CA ALA A 523 12.11 17.42 21.37
C ALA A 523 12.01 16.44 22.57
N GLU A 524 12.17 16.88 23.82
CA GLU A 524 12.52 15.93 24.89
C GLU A 524 11.63 15.91 26.15
N ALA A 525 10.85 16.98 26.42
CA ALA A 525 9.82 17.12 27.47
C ALA A 525 9.67 18.62 27.84
N PRO A 526 8.58 19.06 28.51
CA PRO A 526 8.43 20.46 28.94
C PRO A 526 9.46 20.93 29.98
N THR A 527 10.25 20.03 30.57
CA THR A 527 11.30 20.37 31.54
C THR A 527 12.68 20.58 30.92
N GLU A 528 12.84 20.36 29.62
CA GLU A 528 14.13 20.46 28.92
C GLU A 528 14.38 21.88 28.37
N PRO A 529 15.65 22.33 28.27
CA PRO A 529 15.99 23.75 28.07
C PRO A 529 15.78 24.30 26.65
N TRP A 530 15.27 23.48 25.71
CA TRP A 530 15.22 23.81 24.29
C TRP A 530 13.78 23.82 23.75
N TRP A 531 13.17 25.00 23.67
CA TRP A 531 11.81 25.17 23.16
C TRP A 531 11.68 26.40 22.27
N ALA A 532 10.70 26.36 21.36
CA ALA A 532 10.31 27.51 20.53
C ALA A 532 8.83 27.86 20.72
N LEU A 533 8.52 29.14 20.90
CA LEU A 533 7.14 29.63 21.09
C LEU A 533 6.32 29.44 19.82
N MET A 534 5.09 28.98 20.01
CA MET A 534 4.05 28.90 19.00
C MET A 534 2.92 29.86 19.38
N SER A 535 2.48 30.69 18.45
CA SER A 535 1.34 31.58 18.70
C SER A 535 0.02 30.83 18.51
N PRO A 536 -0.94 30.90 19.46
CA PRO A 536 -2.25 30.27 19.32
C PRO A 536 -3.01 30.79 18.10
N GLY A 537 -3.68 29.89 17.37
CA GLY A 537 -4.48 30.25 16.19
C GLY A 537 -3.68 30.71 14.96
N GLN A 538 -2.34 30.62 15.00
CA GLN A 538 -1.49 30.83 13.82
C GLN A 538 -0.95 29.48 13.33
N TRP A 539 -0.79 29.35 12.01
CA TRP A 539 -0.13 28.20 11.43
C TRP A 539 1.39 28.30 11.63
N HIS A 540 2.00 27.14 11.82
CA HIS A 540 3.43 26.99 11.98
C HIS A 540 3.92 25.84 11.13
N ASN A 541 5.08 26.00 10.53
CA ASN A 541 5.77 24.95 9.80
C ASN A 541 6.71 24.23 10.78
N VAL A 542 6.58 22.91 10.86
CA VAL A 542 7.44 22.06 11.69
C VAL A 542 8.09 21.03 10.80
N TRP A 543 9.38 20.76 11.02
CA TRP A 543 10.02 19.63 10.39
C TRP A 543 11.07 18.98 11.26
N VAL A 544 11.20 17.68 11.02
CA VAL A 544 12.06 16.80 11.80
C VAL A 544 12.97 16.07 10.84
N VAL A 545 14.28 16.29 11.00
CA VAL A 545 15.32 15.56 10.29
C VAL A 545 15.63 14.33 11.14
N VAL A 546 15.33 13.15 10.63
CA VAL A 546 15.50 11.89 11.34
C VAL A 546 16.71 11.18 10.78
N ASP A 547 17.70 10.91 11.63
CA ASP A 547 18.86 10.09 11.30
C ASP A 547 18.73 8.73 11.99
N ASN A 548 18.28 7.70 11.26
CA ASN A 548 18.12 6.35 11.79
C ASN A 548 19.45 5.58 11.77
N ASP A 549 20.49 6.14 12.39
CA ASP A 549 21.79 5.49 12.48
C ASP A 549 21.65 4.13 13.21
N PRO A 550 22.28 3.04 12.71
CA PRO A 550 22.18 1.71 13.31
C PRO A 550 22.74 1.60 14.73
N VAL A 551 23.49 2.60 15.20
CA VAL A 551 24.17 2.61 16.50
C VAL A 551 23.66 3.74 17.38
N ASN A 552 23.61 4.98 16.88
CA ASN A 552 23.25 6.18 17.64
C ASN A 552 22.21 7.00 16.86
N PRO A 553 20.96 6.54 16.79
CA PRO A 553 19.95 7.23 16.02
C PRO A 553 19.55 8.55 16.71
N THR A 554 19.44 9.61 15.91
CA THR A 554 19.14 10.98 16.38
C THR A 554 18.07 11.63 15.52
N TYR A 555 17.61 12.80 15.94
CA TYR A 555 16.85 13.70 15.09
C TYR A 555 17.09 15.17 15.45
N ASP A 556 16.92 16.04 14.46
CA ASP A 556 16.85 17.48 14.65
C ASP A 556 15.40 17.94 14.52
N LEU A 557 15.03 18.95 15.30
CA LEU A 557 13.70 19.56 15.27
C LEU A 557 13.82 21.04 14.88
N TYR A 558 13.11 21.41 13.82
CA TYR A 558 13.05 22.78 13.31
C TYR A 558 11.62 23.32 13.32
N TYR A 559 11.51 24.64 13.38
CA TYR A 559 10.26 25.37 13.45
C TYR A 559 10.36 26.71 12.71
N ALA A 560 9.29 27.12 12.03
CA ALA A 560 9.13 28.49 11.52
C ALA A 560 7.66 28.93 11.66
N SER A 561 7.43 30.14 12.15
CA SER A 561 6.07 30.70 12.23
C SER A 561 5.63 31.24 10.87
N GLU A 562 4.33 31.25 10.61
CA GLU A 562 3.77 31.90 9.40
C GLU A 562 4.12 33.40 9.32
N SER A 563 4.34 34.06 10.46
CA SER A 563 4.75 35.46 10.51
C SER A 563 6.23 35.72 10.19
N ASP A 564 7.09 34.70 10.29
CA ASP A 564 8.51 34.78 9.91
C ASP A 564 8.94 33.46 9.24
N PRO A 565 8.36 33.13 8.07
CA PRO A 565 8.54 31.83 7.45
C PRO A 565 9.91 31.68 6.83
N ASN A 566 10.76 32.72 6.83
CA ASN A 566 12.09 32.71 6.21
C ASN A 566 13.24 32.49 7.19
N ASN A 567 12.94 32.31 8.47
CA ASN A 567 13.93 32.24 9.53
C ASN A 567 13.67 31.00 10.41
N PRO A 568 14.07 29.80 9.93
CA PRO A 568 13.86 28.57 10.66
C PRO A 568 14.69 28.56 11.94
N VAL A 569 14.04 28.22 13.05
CA VAL A 569 14.68 28.06 14.35
C VAL A 569 14.96 26.57 14.57
N LEU A 570 16.24 26.23 14.76
CA LEU A 570 16.65 24.92 15.27
C LEU A 570 16.24 24.83 16.74
N VAL A 571 15.21 24.05 17.02
CA VAL A 571 14.68 23.85 18.36
C VAL A 571 15.58 22.89 19.13
N ALA A 572 15.91 21.74 18.54
CA ALA A 572 16.81 20.75 19.14
C ALA A 572 17.73 20.15 18.09
N ALA A 573 19.00 19.98 18.46
CA ALA A 573 20.05 19.43 17.60
C ALA A 573 20.53 18.09 18.15
N ASN A 574 20.53 17.05 17.32
CA ASN A 574 20.91 15.69 17.64
C ASN A 574 20.20 15.13 18.88
N ALA A 575 18.89 15.36 18.97
CA ALA A 575 18.08 14.77 20.03
C ALA A 575 18.08 13.25 19.91
N ASN A 576 18.22 12.54 21.03
CA ASN A 576 18.26 11.09 21.02
C ASN A 576 16.86 10.50 20.82
N TRP A 577 16.79 9.37 20.12
CA TRP A 577 15.56 8.59 20.09
C TRP A 577 15.20 8.08 21.48
N ARG A 578 13.90 7.98 21.76
CA ARG A 578 13.38 7.51 23.05
C ARG A 578 12.75 6.13 22.93
N ASN A 579 12.77 5.39 24.04
CA ASN A 579 12.00 4.15 24.28
C ASN A 579 12.27 2.94 23.37
N PHE A 580 13.10 3.05 22.33
CA PHE A 580 13.40 1.96 21.39
C PHE A 580 14.91 1.79 21.15
N ALA A 581 15.33 0.55 20.89
CA ALA A 581 16.71 0.24 20.58
C ALA A 581 17.03 0.55 19.12
N ALA A 582 18.27 0.96 18.85
CA ALA A 582 18.77 1.14 17.48
C ALA A 582 18.64 -0.16 16.66
N GLY A 583 18.50 -0.01 15.34
CA GLY A 583 18.38 -1.15 14.41
C GLY A 583 16.95 -1.55 14.05
N GLN A 584 15.98 -0.64 14.17
CA GLN A 584 14.62 -0.83 13.67
C GLN A 584 14.23 0.27 12.69
N ASP A 585 13.46 -0.08 11.66
CA ASP A 585 12.88 0.88 10.72
C ASP A 585 11.74 1.66 11.41
N LEU A 586 11.61 2.95 11.12
CA LEU A 586 10.45 3.75 11.51
C LEU A 586 9.37 3.63 10.44
N ASN A 587 8.31 2.89 10.77
CA ASN A 587 7.25 2.52 9.84
C ASN A 587 5.89 3.12 10.20
N ALA A 588 5.83 4.12 11.07
CA ALA A 588 4.58 4.78 11.40
C ALA A 588 4.79 6.23 11.77
N ILE A 589 3.82 7.07 11.43
CA ILE A 589 3.70 8.45 11.90
C ILE A 589 2.39 8.59 12.67
N GLY A 590 2.40 9.37 13.75
CA GLY A 590 1.20 9.62 14.54
C GLY A 590 1.16 11.02 15.15
N PHE A 591 -0.06 11.47 15.42
CA PHE A 591 -0.38 12.74 16.08
C PHE A 591 -1.40 12.48 17.17
N MET A 592 -1.09 12.85 18.41
CA MET A 592 -1.90 12.57 19.60
C MET A 592 -2.07 13.81 20.47
N ALA A 593 -3.18 13.86 21.19
CA ALA A 593 -3.57 14.90 22.12
C ALA A 593 -4.03 14.27 23.44
N ALA A 594 -3.63 14.85 24.58
CA ALA A 594 -4.20 14.55 25.90
C ALA A 594 -4.78 15.82 26.53
N GLY A 595 -5.83 15.66 27.35
CA GLY A 595 -6.45 16.79 28.03
C GLY A 595 -7.94 16.64 28.30
N ASN A 596 -8.65 17.77 28.44
CA ASN A 596 -10.10 17.74 28.61
C ASN A 596 -10.82 17.72 27.25
N THR A 597 -12.10 17.35 27.26
CA THR A 597 -12.97 17.48 26.09
C THR A 597 -12.96 18.93 25.59
N GLY A 598 -12.46 19.17 24.38
CA GLY A 598 -12.33 20.50 23.76
C GLY A 598 -10.89 20.92 23.44
N THR A 599 -9.88 20.22 23.95
CA THR A 599 -8.48 20.40 23.56
C THR A 599 -8.29 19.92 22.11
N GLU A 600 -7.81 20.78 21.23
CA GLU A 600 -7.76 20.50 19.79
C GLU A 600 -6.44 20.98 19.16
N PHE A 601 -5.96 20.22 18.19
CA PHE A 601 -4.80 20.57 17.40
C PHE A 601 -5.02 20.17 15.94
N LEU A 602 -4.66 21.06 15.03
CA LEU A 602 -4.81 20.85 13.60
C LEU A 602 -3.45 20.53 12.99
N VAL A 603 -3.45 19.50 12.14
CA VAL A 603 -2.33 19.10 11.31
C VAL A 603 -2.77 19.19 9.86
N ASP A 604 -1.99 19.88 9.05
CA ASP A 604 -2.22 19.97 7.62
C ASP A 604 -0.94 19.63 6.84
N ASN A 605 -1.12 19.21 5.59
CA ASN A 605 -0.08 19.04 4.57
C ASN A 605 1.20 18.36 5.09
N ILE A 606 1.24 17.03 5.05
CA ILE A 606 2.39 16.25 5.47
C ILE A 606 3.24 15.89 4.26
N TYR A 607 4.53 16.19 4.34
CA TYR A 607 5.52 15.87 3.31
C TYR A 607 6.69 15.09 3.90
N TYR A 608 7.43 14.40 3.04
CA TYR A 608 8.75 13.89 3.37
C TYR A 608 9.73 14.08 2.20
N VAL A 609 11.01 14.14 2.53
CA VAL A 609 12.13 14.13 1.57
C VAL A 609 13.20 13.16 2.06
N SER A 610 13.91 12.54 1.11
CA SER A 610 15.06 11.70 1.46
C SER A 610 16.30 12.57 1.69
N GLY A 611 17.06 12.26 2.73
CA GLY A 611 18.22 13.02 3.16
C GLY A 611 17.89 14.10 4.18
N GLU A 612 18.93 14.83 4.59
CA GLU A 612 18.82 16.03 5.41
C GLU A 612 18.41 17.22 4.55
N ASP A 613 17.25 17.79 4.86
CA ASP A 613 16.78 19.05 4.32
C ASP A 613 16.33 19.97 5.46
N THR A 614 16.98 21.13 5.54
CA THR A 614 16.70 22.20 6.51
C THR A 614 16.20 23.47 5.83
N SER A 615 16.01 23.42 4.51
CA SER A 615 15.46 24.51 3.74
C SER A 615 13.98 24.70 4.08
N LEU A 616 13.49 25.92 3.84
CA LEU A 616 12.10 26.28 4.14
C LEU A 616 11.15 25.40 3.32
N PRO A 617 10.30 24.58 3.95
CA PRO A 617 9.44 23.67 3.19
C PRO A 617 8.30 24.38 2.47
N LEU A 618 7.80 25.49 3.03
CA LEU A 618 6.61 26.22 2.55
C LEU A 618 6.77 27.76 2.66
N GLY A 619 8.01 28.27 2.57
CA GLY A 619 8.35 29.68 2.76
C GLY A 619 8.17 30.61 1.54
N GLN A 620 7.63 30.10 0.43
CA GLN A 620 6.96 30.94 -0.57
C GLN A 620 5.47 30.75 -0.38
N THR A 621 4.67 31.81 -0.55
CA THR A 621 3.21 31.67 -0.65
C THR A 621 2.92 30.46 -1.55
N PRO A 622 2.25 29.40 -1.04
CA PRO A 622 2.05 28.18 -1.78
C PRO A 622 1.48 28.53 -3.14
N THR A 623 2.27 28.33 -4.19
CA THR A 623 1.84 28.65 -5.54
C THR A 623 1.15 27.42 -6.04
N LEU A 624 -0.15 27.52 -6.27
CA LEU A 624 -0.90 26.46 -6.92
C LEU A 624 -0.25 26.20 -8.28
N THR A 625 -0.15 24.94 -8.64
CA THR A 625 0.34 24.52 -9.95
C THR A 625 -0.79 23.92 -10.74
N GLY A 626 -0.90 24.35 -11.99
CA GLY A 626 -1.74 23.66 -12.96
C GLY A 626 -1.20 22.28 -13.27
N GLU A 627 -2.07 21.29 -13.32
CA GLU A 627 -1.73 19.95 -13.78
C GLU A 627 -1.89 19.87 -15.31
N THR A 628 -1.23 18.91 -15.96
CA THR A 628 -1.27 18.78 -17.42
C THR A 628 -1.54 17.35 -17.84
N LEU A 629 -2.70 17.11 -18.45
CA LEU A 629 -2.98 15.84 -19.13
C LEU A 629 -2.44 15.90 -20.56
N THR A 630 -1.53 14.99 -20.92
CA THR A 630 -1.00 14.94 -22.29
C THR A 630 -1.72 13.91 -23.16
N VAL A 631 -1.96 14.24 -24.43
CA VAL A 631 -2.58 13.38 -25.45
C VAL A 631 -1.65 13.28 -26.67
N GLY A 632 -1.09 12.10 -26.88
CA GLY A 632 -0.13 11.79 -27.94
C GLY A 632 -0.72 11.61 -29.35
N GLY A 633 -2.03 11.75 -29.49
CA GLY A 633 -2.73 11.75 -30.78
C GLY A 633 -3.83 12.80 -30.81
N ASP A 634 -4.89 12.53 -31.58
CA ASP A 634 -6.06 13.41 -31.64
C ASP A 634 -6.90 13.32 -30.36
N PHE A 635 -7.52 14.43 -29.96
CA PHE A 635 -8.50 14.48 -28.87
C PHE A 635 -9.90 14.81 -29.43
N ASN A 636 -10.86 13.90 -29.24
CA ASN A 636 -12.26 14.08 -29.62
C ASN A 636 -13.15 14.07 -28.37
N LEU A 637 -13.60 15.25 -27.96
CA LEU A 637 -14.58 15.45 -26.89
C LEU A 637 -15.97 15.58 -27.53
N GLN A 638 -16.74 14.50 -27.52
CA GLN A 638 -18.03 14.44 -28.19
C GLN A 638 -19.11 15.26 -27.47
N SER A 639 -20.20 15.57 -28.18
CA SER A 639 -21.37 16.21 -27.60
C SER A 639 -21.91 15.43 -26.39
N GLY A 640 -22.14 16.16 -25.29
CA GLY A 640 -22.57 15.60 -24.01
C GLY A 640 -21.46 15.01 -23.14
N ALA A 641 -20.19 15.01 -23.60
CA ALA A 641 -19.03 14.72 -22.75
C ALA A 641 -18.58 15.98 -21.99
N THR A 642 -17.89 15.79 -20.87
CA THR A 642 -17.37 16.87 -20.02
C THR A 642 -15.85 16.91 -20.05
N LEU A 643 -15.27 18.09 -20.21
CA LEU A 643 -13.88 18.41 -19.84
C LEU A 643 -13.92 19.22 -18.55
N ALA A 644 -13.25 18.78 -17.50
CA ALA A 644 -13.19 19.44 -16.19
C ALA A 644 -11.76 19.88 -15.89
N ILE A 645 -11.62 21.13 -15.44
CA ILE A 645 -10.35 21.79 -15.13
C ILE A 645 -10.51 22.65 -13.87
N ASP A 646 -9.43 22.71 -13.08
CA ASP A 646 -9.31 23.60 -11.94
C ASP A 646 -8.44 24.84 -12.30
N LEU A 647 -8.81 26.01 -11.77
CA LEU A 647 -8.13 27.29 -12.02
C LEU A 647 -7.85 28.04 -10.71
N ALA A 648 -6.72 28.73 -10.67
CA ALA A 648 -6.36 29.70 -9.63
C ALA A 648 -5.58 30.88 -10.22
N GLN A 649 -5.17 31.83 -9.37
CA GLN A 649 -4.31 32.93 -9.79
C GLN A 649 -2.98 32.40 -10.35
N GLY A 650 -2.76 32.59 -11.66
CA GLY A 650 -1.52 32.18 -12.32
C GLY A 650 -1.34 30.67 -12.52
N ALA A 651 -2.37 29.87 -12.24
CA ALA A 651 -2.30 28.41 -12.33
C ALA A 651 -3.59 27.86 -12.95
N SER A 652 -3.44 26.95 -13.89
CA SER A 652 -4.57 26.32 -14.56
C SER A 652 -4.23 24.93 -15.00
N ASP A 653 -5.14 24.01 -14.72
CA ASP A 653 -5.12 22.72 -15.40
C ASP A 653 -5.22 22.89 -16.90
N ARG A 654 -4.52 22.03 -17.63
CA ARG A 654 -4.55 22.04 -19.09
C ARG A 654 -4.47 20.66 -19.73
N VAL A 655 -4.97 20.58 -20.95
CA VAL A 655 -4.77 19.42 -21.83
C VAL A 655 -3.79 19.79 -22.95
N GLU A 656 -2.71 19.03 -23.09
CA GLU A 656 -1.77 19.20 -24.21
C GLU A 656 -1.98 18.10 -25.24
N VAL A 657 -2.45 18.48 -26.43
CA VAL A 657 -2.76 17.56 -27.52
C VAL A 657 -1.70 17.70 -28.62
N THR A 658 -1.02 16.62 -28.96
CA THR A 658 -0.02 16.64 -30.04
C THR A 658 -0.66 16.55 -31.44
N GLY A 659 -1.87 16.00 -31.53
CA GLY A 659 -2.70 15.94 -32.74
C GLY A 659 -3.77 17.03 -32.81
N ALA A 660 -4.86 16.75 -33.53
CA ALA A 660 -6.01 17.64 -33.64
C ALA A 660 -6.94 17.50 -32.43
N ALA A 661 -7.52 18.60 -31.96
CA ALA A 661 -8.57 18.62 -30.96
C ALA A 661 -9.93 18.99 -31.60
N THR A 662 -10.95 18.17 -31.39
CA THR A 662 -12.36 18.44 -31.75
C THR A 662 -13.19 18.46 -30.48
N LEU A 663 -13.80 19.60 -30.17
CA LEU A 663 -14.48 19.83 -28.89
C LEU A 663 -15.95 20.20 -29.11
N ASP A 664 -16.86 19.24 -28.93
CA ASP A 664 -18.32 19.42 -29.05
C ASP A 664 -19.06 19.28 -27.70
N GLY A 665 -18.31 19.05 -26.61
CA GLY A 665 -18.81 18.79 -25.26
C GLY A 665 -19.03 20.03 -24.40
N VAL A 666 -18.93 19.86 -23.08
CA VAL A 666 -19.03 20.92 -22.07
C VAL A 666 -17.72 21.07 -21.33
N LEU A 667 -17.25 22.30 -21.16
CA LEU A 667 -16.14 22.66 -20.28
C LEU A 667 -16.71 23.08 -18.92
N VAL A 668 -16.32 22.36 -17.87
CA VAL A 668 -16.65 22.67 -16.48
C VAL A 668 -15.41 23.25 -15.80
N VAL A 669 -15.56 24.46 -15.28
CA VAL A 669 -14.51 25.17 -14.56
C VAL A 669 -14.80 25.14 -13.07
N THR A 670 -13.82 24.72 -12.31
CA THR A 670 -13.81 24.84 -10.85
C THR A 670 -12.71 25.84 -10.48
N LEU A 671 -13.01 26.71 -9.51
CA LEU A 671 -12.05 27.68 -9.00
C LEU A 671 -11.50 27.15 -7.69
N ASP A 672 -10.19 27.34 -7.49
CA ASP A 672 -9.59 27.09 -6.20
C ASP A 672 -10.25 27.95 -5.11
N PRO A 673 -10.45 27.44 -3.89
CA PRO A 673 -11.19 28.17 -2.87
C PRO A 673 -10.58 29.55 -2.54
N GLY A 674 -11.41 30.59 -2.62
CA GLY A 674 -10.98 31.96 -2.36
C GLY A 674 -10.43 32.70 -3.58
N TYR A 675 -10.19 32.00 -4.70
CA TYR A 675 -9.86 32.64 -5.96
C TYR A 675 -11.10 33.25 -6.63
N THR A 676 -11.02 34.52 -7.00
CA THR A 676 -12.01 35.21 -7.83
C THR A 676 -11.33 35.72 -9.08
N PRO A 677 -11.72 35.26 -10.29
CA PRO A 677 -11.17 35.75 -11.53
C PRO A 677 -11.39 37.25 -11.71
N VAL A 678 -10.35 37.95 -12.16
CA VAL A 678 -10.43 39.36 -12.53
C VAL A 678 -10.74 39.47 -14.01
N PHE A 679 -11.54 40.47 -14.41
CA PHE A 679 -11.85 40.72 -15.82
C PHE A 679 -10.56 40.78 -16.66
N GLY A 680 -10.54 40.00 -17.74
CA GLY A 680 -9.39 39.90 -18.64
C GLY A 680 -8.30 38.90 -18.21
N ASP A 681 -8.44 38.22 -17.06
CA ASP A 681 -7.59 37.07 -16.74
C ASP A 681 -7.73 36.00 -17.84
N GLU A 682 -6.61 35.51 -18.34
CA GLU A 682 -6.56 34.51 -19.42
C GLU A 682 -5.91 33.21 -18.94
N PHE A 683 -6.54 32.07 -19.30
CA PHE A 683 -6.07 30.73 -18.98
C PHE A 683 -6.03 29.89 -20.25
N THR A 684 -4.84 29.42 -20.65
CA THR A 684 -4.71 28.44 -21.73
C THR A 684 -4.98 27.05 -21.16
N VAL A 685 -6.15 26.51 -21.46
CA VAL A 685 -6.65 25.26 -20.87
C VAL A 685 -6.55 24.08 -21.81
N LEU A 686 -6.29 24.33 -23.10
CA LEU A 686 -5.94 23.30 -24.06
C LEU A 686 -5.04 23.85 -25.15
N THR A 687 -4.03 23.07 -25.56
CA THR A 687 -3.22 23.31 -26.77
C THR A 687 -3.33 22.10 -27.69
N ALA A 688 -3.33 22.34 -29.01
CA ALA A 688 -3.45 21.30 -30.04
C ALA A 688 -2.72 21.68 -31.32
N ALA A 689 -2.40 20.71 -32.19
CA ALA A 689 -1.87 21.00 -33.52
C ALA A 689 -2.90 21.69 -34.43
N SER A 690 -4.19 21.43 -34.20
CA SER A 690 -5.32 22.16 -34.78
C SER A 690 -6.56 22.00 -33.91
N LEU A 691 -7.37 23.05 -33.79
CA LEU A 691 -8.55 23.07 -32.92
C LEU A 691 -9.84 23.34 -33.70
N ALA A 692 -10.80 22.43 -33.58
CA ALA A 692 -12.20 22.64 -33.93
C ALA A 692 -13.02 22.77 -32.65
N ASN A 693 -13.47 23.98 -32.33
CA ASN A 693 -14.11 24.30 -31.05
C ASN A 693 -15.60 24.64 -31.20
N ASN A 694 -16.45 23.81 -30.62
CA ASN A 694 -17.88 24.04 -30.38
C ASN A 694 -18.23 23.81 -28.90
N ILE A 695 -17.25 23.92 -28.00
CA ILE A 695 -17.44 23.58 -26.58
C ILE A 695 -18.39 24.58 -25.89
N ALA A 696 -19.31 24.07 -25.09
CA ALA A 696 -20.16 24.91 -24.25
C ALA A 696 -19.50 25.11 -22.87
N LEU A 697 -19.67 26.28 -22.26
CA LEU A 697 -19.30 26.51 -20.86
C LEU A 697 -20.42 26.00 -19.94
N GLY A 698 -20.04 25.29 -18.88
CA GLY A 698 -20.97 24.73 -17.90
C GLY A 698 -20.41 24.72 -16.49
N GLY A 699 -21.19 24.13 -15.57
CA GLY A 699 -20.87 24.12 -14.15
C GLY A 699 -21.15 25.46 -13.45
N PRO A 700 -20.87 25.57 -12.14
CA PRO A 700 -21.22 26.73 -11.33
C PRO A 700 -20.48 28.01 -11.74
N ASN A 701 -19.28 27.89 -12.30
CA ASN A 701 -18.43 29.02 -12.65
C ASN A 701 -18.41 29.33 -14.15
N GLY A 702 -19.12 28.57 -14.98
CA GLY A 702 -19.07 28.73 -16.44
C GLY A 702 -19.48 30.13 -16.92
N SER A 703 -20.37 30.83 -16.20
CA SER A 703 -20.79 32.19 -16.52
C SER A 703 -19.74 33.27 -16.22
N LEU A 704 -18.68 32.94 -15.50
CA LEU A 704 -17.57 33.87 -15.20
C LEU A 704 -16.56 33.96 -16.34
N PHE A 705 -16.71 33.12 -17.37
CA PHE A 705 -15.75 33.04 -18.46
C PHE A 705 -16.44 33.15 -19.82
N SER A 706 -15.64 33.54 -20.80
CA SER A 706 -15.92 33.29 -22.21
C SER A 706 -14.80 32.41 -22.76
N THR A 707 -15.12 31.59 -23.77
CA THR A 707 -14.10 30.89 -24.54
C THR A 707 -13.75 31.76 -25.74
N VAL A 708 -12.47 32.09 -25.88
CA VAL A 708 -11.94 32.66 -27.11
C VAL A 708 -10.97 31.61 -27.65
N ALA A 709 -11.25 31.08 -28.85
CA ALA A 709 -10.21 30.36 -29.58
C ALA A 709 -9.17 31.41 -30.00
N SER A 710 -8.12 31.59 -29.21
CA SER A 710 -7.16 32.68 -29.43
C SER A 710 -6.28 32.44 -30.66
N THR A 711 -6.26 31.22 -31.19
CA THR A 711 -5.54 30.78 -32.38
C THR A 711 -6.20 29.51 -32.95
N ALA A 712 -5.77 29.02 -34.11
CA ALA A 712 -6.20 27.72 -34.64
C ALA A 712 -5.70 26.51 -33.80
N THR A 713 -5.05 26.74 -32.66
CA THR A 713 -4.33 25.73 -31.86
C THR A 713 -4.69 25.75 -30.38
N ASP A 714 -5.09 26.90 -29.81
CA ASP A 714 -5.26 27.04 -28.36
C ASP A 714 -6.71 27.35 -27.97
N LEU A 715 -7.17 26.72 -26.89
CA LEU A 715 -8.41 27.10 -26.19
C LEU A 715 -8.06 27.96 -24.99
N VAL A 716 -8.46 29.23 -25.04
CA VAL A 716 -8.24 30.19 -23.95
C VAL A 716 -9.57 30.53 -23.28
N LEU A 717 -9.58 30.42 -21.95
CA LEU A 717 -10.63 31.00 -21.12
C LEU A 717 -10.25 32.42 -20.76
N THR A 718 -11.15 33.35 -21.02
CA THR A 718 -11.00 34.75 -20.61
C THR A 718 -12.09 35.06 -19.59
N ALA A 719 -11.69 35.50 -18.40
CA ALA A 719 -12.62 35.94 -17.36
C ALA A 719 -13.40 37.19 -17.84
N VAL A 720 -14.72 37.15 -17.68
CA VAL A 720 -15.63 38.23 -18.09
C VAL A 720 -16.27 38.88 -16.86
N SER A 721 -16.76 40.12 -16.99
CA SER A 721 -17.40 40.78 -15.86
C SER A 721 -18.70 40.05 -15.49
N ALA A 722 -18.94 39.90 -14.18
CA ALA A 722 -20.12 39.23 -13.66
C ALA A 722 -21.42 40.03 -13.88
N LEU A 723 -21.30 41.31 -14.28
CA LEU A 723 -22.40 42.25 -14.53
C LEU A 723 -22.32 42.74 -15.98
N GLU A 724 -23.26 42.28 -16.80
CA GLU A 724 -23.41 42.75 -18.17
C GLU A 724 -23.59 44.28 -18.21
N GLY A 725 -22.58 45.00 -18.70
CA GLY A 725 -22.57 46.47 -18.80
C GLY A 725 -21.72 47.22 -17.78
N ASP A 726 -21.08 46.54 -16.82
CA ASP A 726 -20.05 47.10 -15.92
C ASP A 726 -18.69 47.04 -16.64
N TYR A 727 -18.33 48.12 -17.33
CA TYR A 727 -17.10 48.24 -18.13
C TYR A 727 -15.95 48.86 -17.34
N ASN A 728 -16.23 49.51 -16.20
CA ASN A 728 -15.21 50.15 -15.36
C ASN A 728 -14.85 49.34 -14.10
N ASN A 729 -15.53 48.22 -13.86
CA ASN A 729 -15.28 47.23 -12.83
C ASN A 729 -15.44 47.75 -11.39
N ASP A 730 -16.39 48.64 -11.13
CA ASP A 730 -16.72 49.09 -9.76
C ASP A 730 -17.79 48.22 -9.07
N GLY A 731 -18.29 47.19 -9.76
CA GLY A 731 -19.35 46.31 -9.28
C GLY A 731 -20.75 46.89 -9.47
N ARG A 732 -20.91 47.90 -10.32
CA ARG A 732 -22.19 48.53 -10.68
C ARG A 732 -22.25 48.72 -12.19
N VAL A 733 -23.46 48.58 -12.76
CA VAL A 733 -23.74 49.04 -14.12
C VAL A 733 -24.24 50.48 -14.03
N ASP A 734 -23.39 51.44 -14.35
CA ASP A 734 -23.68 52.86 -14.32
C ASP A 734 -23.19 53.63 -15.57
N ALA A 735 -23.30 54.95 -15.53
CA ALA A 735 -22.95 55.78 -16.68
C ALA A 735 -21.44 55.87 -16.93
N ALA A 736 -20.62 55.64 -15.90
CA ALA A 736 -19.17 55.68 -16.02
C ALA A 736 -18.63 54.48 -16.80
N ASP A 737 -19.43 53.43 -16.99
CA ASP A 737 -19.13 52.31 -17.89
C ASP A 737 -19.14 52.68 -19.37
N TYR A 738 -19.82 53.77 -19.75
CA TYR A 738 -20.02 54.15 -21.16
C TYR A 738 -19.29 55.44 -21.53
N THR A 739 -18.36 55.90 -20.68
CA THR A 739 -17.54 57.08 -20.92
C THR A 739 -16.10 56.67 -21.24
N LEU A 740 -15.65 57.04 -22.44
CA LEU A 740 -14.31 56.77 -23.03
C LEU A 740 -13.15 57.27 -22.18
#